data_AF-A0A8S3Q930-F1
#
_entry.id   AF-A0A8S3Q930-F1
#
_cell.length_a   1.000
_cell.length_b   1.000
_cell.length_c   1.000
_cell.angle_alpha   90.00
_cell.angle_beta   90.00
_cell.angle_gamma   90.00
#
_symmetry.space_group_name_H-M   'P 1'
#
loop_
_entity.id
_entity.type
_entity.pdbx_description
1 polymer ?
#
loop_
_entity_poly.entity_id
_entity_poly.type
_entity_poly.pdbx_seq_one_letter_code
_entity_poly.pdbx_strand_id
1 'polypeptide(L)'
;MENLNFSNIKLHQLLGKVQIDDIDLEIPAEIGDTALHNAVVTNDVHACQQTVNTVILNAGNLRGDTALHLAVKLKVPFSIRIIDILIGAGANINAKNKWGQTPLHYAVIARAQENVLGLLKLPSIDVNAVDVNGFSPLHCCFSFNKEITADYYANRSYDLDMNASFIIMAENLIKAGASVNSQTRFDQCVLHFAATRDDNTPLIKHLIANFPEMDLTTKNIMGENFLHVYCTNEVCEEIVETLAVVAEMRSSSIVKELLSDLDVYGRTPWVYLIDTVNIIGGTVESILNYGVSVNKSDNLGNTALHRIAGVSAACVLTDVIEVFINTGADLNKKNIYGESPAFVLFLDSAFDIFNMHKMDFNSQDRWGRNPLMSIMKHRPIPDLLYRVILEGKADINRTDAYGSTPLHFAAYHNYEEQVQLLLELGADINVKDSLQDKPIDTVRRHCSYRCHNLLDMATRIENMYARQRSNDEILLELPKTIKSTNVKSLHEIDMAMGLPEHRIPFWDYLLQTYYDRTPENASEVDRIAMEVNSLVKSLCGAISQYDPIFHMSIFPTGSSAEQTKVGQPDEFDFVLCIDQLNEITKPVMIKECIESGFACLKFTHNPVPAAFQSFCDSEGYFLAFPFLQLFNRYLKRALNENRIWNTGNLYYNYEDKMEVIKGKPVFNFDVYWIGSVYKQLKISIDLVPAVYKRGFWPANINFEHMPLMTEAIKKSGCFLILQSRSNEFDTKKHLFDSNICFTCNNDTDRSLRRMLRVSAAPAEICLMKSLPVVFRRAYALAKIMKSKEFCPKVELEAIGKWTKLLTHQQKFEEKKPLPAKPSHVIKSYMLKNCIFYTMLEMKNNFGEQDVHPSIITAKVYQYLLHFSDKRYLNPFFLPYSDVFEFEKDTQRSSFDDFMLRLKRELSIKLILGMLKQPFPEECLSSKI
;
A
#
# COMPACT_ATOMS: atom_id res chain seq x y z
N MET A 1 -35.38 -15.92 46.81
CA MET A 1 -36.77 -16.39 46.96
C MET A 1 -37.51 -15.96 45.70
N GLU A 2 -37.44 -16.84 44.70
CA GLU A 2 -38.58 -17.60 44.10
C GLU A 2 -39.11 -16.81 42.89
N ASN A 3 -38.92 -17.19 41.61
CA ASN A 3 -39.01 -18.50 40.98
C ASN A 3 -37.96 -18.74 39.87
N LEU A 4 -37.54 -20.00 39.78
CA LEU A 4 -36.49 -20.58 38.94
C LEU A 4 -37.04 -21.16 37.61
N ASN A 5 -36.17 -21.12 36.58
CA ASN A 5 -35.85 -22.14 35.57
C ASN A 5 -36.93 -23.09 35.05
N PHE A 6 -37.03 -23.22 33.71
CA PHE A 6 -36.91 -24.50 32.99
C PHE A 6 -36.87 -24.28 31.46
N SER A 7 -35.70 -24.53 30.83
CA SER A 7 -35.55 -25.23 29.52
C SER A 7 -34.20 -24.96 28.80
N ASN A 8 -33.08 -25.21 29.49
CA ASN A 8 -31.75 -25.34 28.86
C ASN A 8 -31.07 -26.69 29.17
N ILE A 9 -31.82 -27.72 29.59
CA ILE A 9 -31.27 -29.03 29.99
C ILE A 9 -32.11 -30.18 29.40
N LYS A 10 -32.42 -30.12 28.10
CA LYS A 10 -33.00 -31.29 27.39
C LYS A 10 -32.49 -31.55 25.97
N LEU A 11 -31.59 -30.71 25.44
CA LEU A 11 -30.91 -31.02 24.17
C LEU A 11 -29.55 -31.71 24.36
N HIS A 12 -28.87 -31.54 25.50
CA HIS A 12 -27.55 -32.14 25.75
C HIS A 12 -27.55 -33.56 26.37
N GLN A 13 -28.72 -34.15 26.65
CA GLN A 13 -28.82 -35.50 27.22
C GLN A 13 -29.48 -36.56 26.31
N LEU A 14 -29.63 -36.26 25.01
CA LEU A 14 -29.98 -37.26 24.00
C LEU A 14 -28.83 -37.51 23.00
N LEU A 15 -27.59 -37.28 23.44
CA LEU A 15 -26.42 -37.94 22.86
C LEU A 15 -25.99 -39.06 23.82
N GLY A 16 -26.21 -40.31 23.40
CA GLY A 16 -25.85 -41.48 24.20
C GLY A 16 -26.10 -42.82 23.53
N LYS A 17 -25.23 -43.16 22.56
CA LYS A 17 -24.86 -44.52 22.12
C LYS A 17 -25.83 -45.27 21.19
N VAL A 18 -25.70 -45.09 19.87
CA VAL A 18 -25.25 -46.14 18.93
C VAL A 18 -24.50 -45.45 17.78
N GLN A 19 -23.35 -46.04 17.47
CA GLN A 19 -22.28 -45.66 16.55
C GLN A 19 -22.70 -45.71 15.07
N ILE A 20 -22.48 -44.64 14.31
CA ILE A 20 -22.25 -44.68 12.85
C ILE A 20 -21.18 -43.63 12.54
N ASP A 21 -20.09 -44.09 11.93
CA ASP A 21 -18.90 -43.32 11.55
C ASP A 21 -19.20 -42.30 10.44
N ASP A 22 -18.41 -41.22 10.45
CA ASP A 22 -18.09 -40.28 9.36
C ASP A 22 -19.24 -39.66 8.55
N ILE A 23 -19.46 -38.35 8.77
CA ILE A 23 -19.51 -37.25 7.77
C ILE A 23 -20.06 -36.01 8.51
N ASP A 24 -19.19 -35.06 8.84
CA ASP A 24 -19.58 -33.69 9.20
C ASP A 24 -19.60 -32.84 7.92
N LEU A 25 -20.80 -32.47 7.47
CA LEU A 25 -21.03 -31.40 6.50
C LEU A 25 -22.21 -30.54 6.98
N GLU A 26 -21.94 -29.60 7.88
CA GLU A 26 -22.85 -28.47 8.10
C GLU A 26 -22.66 -27.45 6.98
N ILE A 27 -23.54 -27.47 5.98
CA ILE A 27 -23.72 -26.36 5.03
C ILE A 27 -24.98 -25.60 5.49
N PRO A 28 -24.89 -24.32 5.92
CA PRO A 28 -26.08 -23.54 6.27
C PRO A 28 -26.95 -23.31 5.03
N ALA A 29 -28.25 -23.59 5.13
CA ALA A 29 -29.23 -23.23 4.11
C ALA A 29 -29.20 -21.71 3.85
N GLU A 30 -28.99 -21.29 2.61
CA GLU A 30 -28.82 -19.88 2.28
C GLU A 30 -30.16 -19.20 1.91
N ILE A 31 -30.24 -17.91 2.19
CA ILE A 31 -31.47 -17.11 2.07
C ILE A 31 -31.94 -17.07 0.60
N GLY A 32 -33.21 -17.45 0.37
CA GLY A 32 -33.87 -17.44 -0.94
C GLY A 32 -33.93 -18.78 -1.67
N ASP A 33 -33.51 -19.87 -1.01
CA ASP A 33 -33.62 -21.23 -1.52
C ASP A 33 -35.09 -21.70 -1.61
N THR A 34 -35.44 -22.30 -2.75
CA THR A 34 -36.76 -22.94 -2.93
C THR A 34 -36.80 -24.29 -2.20
N ALA A 35 -37.99 -24.88 -2.06
CA ALA A 35 -38.14 -26.22 -1.50
C ALA A 35 -37.26 -27.27 -2.21
N LEU A 36 -37.04 -27.12 -3.52
CA LEU A 36 -36.16 -28.00 -4.30
C LEU A 36 -34.68 -27.79 -3.96
N HIS A 37 -34.23 -26.55 -3.74
CA HIS A 37 -32.86 -26.28 -3.30
C HIS A 37 -32.61 -26.88 -1.92
N ASN A 38 -33.54 -26.70 -0.98
CA ASN A 38 -33.43 -27.28 0.36
C ASN A 38 -33.36 -28.81 0.30
N ALA A 39 -34.22 -29.46 -0.51
CA ALA A 39 -34.19 -30.91 -0.68
C ALA A 39 -32.85 -31.41 -1.25
N VAL A 40 -32.22 -30.65 -2.15
CA VAL A 40 -30.88 -30.95 -2.67
C VAL A 40 -29.81 -30.77 -1.59
N VAL A 41 -29.81 -29.64 -0.88
CA VAL A 41 -28.80 -29.33 0.15
C VAL A 41 -28.84 -30.33 1.30
N THR A 42 -30.03 -30.76 1.72
CA THR A 42 -30.20 -31.81 2.74
C THR A 42 -29.97 -33.23 2.20
N ASN A 43 -29.62 -33.38 0.92
CA ASN A 43 -29.41 -34.65 0.24
C ASN A 43 -30.61 -35.63 0.37
N ASP A 44 -31.83 -35.10 0.39
CA ASP A 44 -33.06 -35.89 0.49
C ASP A 44 -33.59 -36.22 -0.91
N VAL A 45 -33.25 -37.44 -1.36
CA VAL A 45 -33.65 -37.98 -2.67
C VAL A 45 -35.17 -38.05 -2.81
N HIS A 46 -35.89 -38.41 -1.75
CA HIS A 46 -37.35 -38.59 -1.79
C HIS A 46 -38.05 -37.22 -1.86
N ALA A 47 -37.61 -36.26 -1.05
CA ALA A 47 -38.10 -34.88 -1.15
C ALA A 47 -37.79 -34.29 -2.53
N CYS A 48 -36.59 -34.51 -3.09
CA CYS A 48 -36.26 -34.07 -4.45
C CYS A 48 -37.24 -34.64 -5.48
N GLN A 49 -37.50 -35.95 -5.46
CA GLN A 49 -38.38 -36.62 -6.42
C GLN A 49 -39.82 -36.12 -6.38
N GLN A 50 -40.33 -35.76 -5.20
CA GLN A 50 -41.68 -35.20 -5.04
C GLN A 50 -41.73 -33.73 -5.49
N THR A 51 -40.69 -32.96 -5.15
CA THR A 51 -40.68 -31.51 -5.37
C THR A 51 -40.41 -31.17 -6.84
N VAL A 52 -39.64 -31.99 -7.57
CA VAL A 52 -39.23 -31.73 -8.96
C VAL A 52 -40.40 -31.53 -9.94
N ASN A 53 -41.54 -32.18 -9.68
CA ASN A 53 -42.75 -32.09 -10.51
C ASN A 53 -43.72 -30.96 -10.10
N THR A 54 -43.46 -30.30 -8.96
CA THR A 54 -44.39 -29.33 -8.35
C THR A 54 -43.84 -27.90 -8.34
N VAL A 55 -42.54 -27.72 -8.58
CA VAL A 55 -41.88 -26.41 -8.62
C VAL A 55 -41.33 -26.07 -10.00
N ILE A 56 -40.96 -24.81 -10.17
CA ILE A 56 -40.17 -24.36 -11.32
C ILE A 56 -38.76 -24.97 -11.19
N LEU A 57 -38.47 -26.01 -11.98
CA LEU A 57 -37.25 -26.80 -11.92
C LEU A 57 -35.96 -25.97 -12.05
N ASN A 58 -35.96 -25.00 -12.96
CA ASN A 58 -34.81 -24.12 -13.24
C ASN A 58 -34.90 -22.77 -12.52
N ALA A 59 -35.69 -22.67 -11.44
CA ALA A 59 -35.69 -21.47 -10.62
C ALA A 59 -34.31 -21.29 -9.99
N GLY A 60 -33.75 -20.09 -10.09
CA GLY A 60 -32.54 -19.72 -9.39
C GLY A 60 -32.84 -19.19 -7.99
N ASN A 61 -32.01 -19.49 -7.00
CA ASN A 61 -32.04 -18.80 -5.71
C ASN A 61 -31.51 -17.35 -5.85
N LEU A 62 -31.21 -16.64 -4.74
CA LEU A 62 -30.69 -15.26 -4.83
C LEU A 62 -29.39 -15.12 -5.63
N ARG A 63 -28.62 -16.20 -5.78
CA ARG A 63 -27.40 -16.28 -6.59
C ARG A 63 -27.67 -16.64 -8.06
N GLY A 64 -28.91 -16.98 -8.39
CA GLY A 64 -29.28 -17.53 -9.68
C GLY A 64 -28.85 -19.00 -9.83
N ASP A 65 -28.36 -19.62 -8.75
CA ASP A 65 -28.00 -21.03 -8.74
C ASP A 65 -29.30 -21.83 -8.81
N THR A 66 -29.36 -22.78 -9.73
CA THR A 66 -30.46 -23.75 -9.80
C THR A 66 -30.21 -24.91 -8.85
N ALA A 67 -31.22 -25.74 -8.60
CA ALA A 67 -31.07 -26.98 -7.84
C ALA A 67 -29.92 -27.87 -8.37
N LEU A 68 -29.71 -27.89 -9.69
CA LEU A 68 -28.61 -28.64 -10.32
C LEU A 68 -27.23 -28.03 -10.00
N HIS A 69 -27.10 -26.71 -9.87
CA HIS A 69 -25.83 -26.09 -9.44
C HIS A 69 -25.43 -26.58 -8.04
N LEU A 70 -26.39 -26.71 -7.12
CA LEU A 70 -26.09 -27.19 -5.76
C LEU A 70 -25.80 -28.69 -5.74
N ALA A 71 -26.58 -29.48 -6.48
CA ALA A 71 -26.48 -30.95 -6.47
C ALA A 71 -25.10 -31.44 -6.89
N VAL A 72 -24.50 -30.83 -7.91
CA VAL A 72 -23.21 -31.23 -8.48
C VAL A 72 -22.01 -30.94 -7.57
N LYS A 73 -22.19 -30.08 -6.53
CA LYS A 73 -21.14 -29.82 -5.52
C LYS A 73 -21.04 -30.94 -4.48
N LEU A 74 -22.11 -31.72 -4.29
CA LEU A 74 -22.18 -32.72 -3.23
C LEU A 74 -21.26 -33.90 -3.57
N LYS A 75 -20.29 -34.19 -2.70
CA LYS A 75 -19.35 -35.32 -2.85
C LYS A 75 -19.82 -36.59 -2.15
N VAL A 76 -21.13 -36.83 -2.16
CA VAL A 76 -21.74 -37.98 -1.48
C VAL A 76 -22.24 -39.00 -2.50
N PRO A 77 -22.24 -40.31 -2.18
CA PRO A 77 -22.65 -41.37 -3.12
C PRO A 77 -24.07 -41.20 -3.68
N PHE A 78 -24.95 -40.56 -2.92
CA PHE A 78 -26.35 -40.33 -3.31
C PHE A 78 -26.56 -39.08 -4.17
N SER A 79 -25.53 -38.23 -4.34
CA SER A 79 -25.62 -37.02 -5.16
C SER A 79 -25.90 -37.34 -6.63
N ILE A 80 -25.32 -38.43 -7.15
CA ILE A 80 -25.54 -38.92 -8.52
C ILE A 80 -27.03 -39.18 -8.76
N ARG A 81 -27.72 -39.80 -7.80
CA ARG A 81 -29.17 -40.04 -7.90
C ARG A 81 -29.96 -38.74 -7.97
N ILE A 82 -29.61 -37.74 -7.17
CA ILE A 82 -30.28 -36.43 -7.22
C ILE A 82 -30.01 -35.73 -8.55
N ILE A 83 -28.77 -35.79 -9.05
CA ILE A 83 -28.38 -35.23 -10.36
C ILE A 83 -29.18 -35.92 -11.49
N ASP A 84 -29.28 -37.25 -11.47
CA ASP A 84 -30.06 -38.02 -12.45
C ASP A 84 -31.55 -37.69 -12.40
N ILE A 85 -32.13 -37.51 -11.21
CA ILE A 85 -33.53 -37.08 -11.04
C ILE A 85 -33.75 -35.70 -11.65
N LEU A 86 -32.86 -34.74 -11.36
CA LEU A 86 -32.97 -33.38 -11.88
C LEU A 86 -32.82 -33.35 -13.41
N ILE A 87 -31.83 -34.06 -13.96
CA ILE A 87 -31.61 -34.15 -15.41
C ILE A 87 -32.79 -34.87 -16.08
N GLY A 88 -33.26 -35.98 -15.52
CA GLY A 88 -34.41 -36.74 -16.03
C GLY A 88 -35.72 -35.94 -16.03
N ALA A 89 -35.86 -34.98 -15.11
CA ALA A 89 -36.97 -34.04 -15.08
C ALA A 89 -36.82 -32.85 -16.05
N GLY A 90 -35.70 -32.75 -16.78
CA GLY A 90 -35.45 -31.68 -17.75
C GLY A 90 -34.74 -30.46 -17.19
N ALA A 91 -33.93 -30.61 -16.13
CA ALA A 91 -33.10 -29.52 -15.63
C ALA A 91 -32.14 -29.04 -16.72
N ASN A 92 -31.98 -27.72 -16.84
CA ASN A 92 -31.08 -27.14 -17.81
C ASN A 92 -29.63 -27.35 -17.37
N ILE A 93 -28.95 -28.29 -18.01
CA ILE A 93 -27.56 -28.68 -17.74
C ILE A 93 -26.54 -27.56 -17.99
N ASN A 94 -26.90 -26.57 -18.82
CA ASN A 94 -26.09 -25.40 -19.15
C ASN A 94 -26.69 -24.11 -18.56
N ALA A 95 -27.55 -24.21 -17.54
CA ALA A 95 -28.10 -23.03 -16.87
C ALA A 95 -26.96 -22.14 -16.35
N LYS A 96 -27.05 -20.83 -16.59
CA LYS A 96 -26.07 -19.87 -16.09
C LYS A 96 -26.62 -19.16 -14.87
N ASN A 97 -25.87 -19.16 -13.77
CA ASN A 97 -26.19 -18.35 -12.60
C ASN A 97 -25.89 -16.86 -12.84
N LYS A 98 -26.03 -16.01 -11.81
CA LYS A 98 -25.79 -14.56 -11.95
C LYS A 98 -24.34 -14.19 -12.26
N TRP A 99 -23.39 -15.13 -12.13
CA TRP A 99 -21.99 -14.98 -12.54
C TRP A 99 -21.68 -15.66 -13.87
N GLY A 100 -22.69 -16.14 -14.60
CA GLY A 100 -22.48 -16.82 -15.88
C GLY A 100 -21.94 -18.25 -15.75
N GLN A 101 -21.79 -18.77 -14.53
CA GLN A 101 -21.26 -20.10 -14.26
C GLN A 101 -22.34 -21.15 -14.48
N THR A 102 -21.92 -22.31 -15.01
CA THR A 102 -22.80 -23.46 -15.25
C THR A 102 -22.65 -24.53 -14.16
N PRO A 103 -23.55 -25.52 -14.07
CA PRO A 103 -23.36 -26.68 -13.21
C PRO A 103 -22.00 -27.37 -13.41
N LEU A 104 -21.48 -27.42 -14.63
CA LEU A 104 -20.15 -27.97 -14.91
C LEU A 104 -19.03 -27.16 -14.23
N HIS A 105 -19.12 -25.82 -14.20
CA HIS A 105 -18.18 -25.00 -13.42
C HIS A 105 -18.23 -25.37 -11.93
N TYR A 106 -19.42 -25.53 -11.37
CA TYR A 106 -19.60 -25.88 -9.96
C TYR A 106 -19.04 -27.26 -9.63
N ALA A 107 -19.26 -28.26 -10.50
CA ALA A 107 -18.72 -29.61 -10.34
C ALA A 107 -17.17 -29.60 -10.33
N VAL A 108 -16.57 -28.84 -11.23
CA VAL A 108 -15.11 -28.67 -11.33
C VAL A 108 -14.54 -27.94 -10.11
N ILE A 109 -15.12 -26.79 -9.73
CA ILE A 109 -14.69 -26.02 -8.55
C ILE A 109 -14.82 -26.85 -7.27
N ALA A 110 -15.89 -27.64 -7.16
CA ALA A 110 -16.08 -28.55 -6.03
C ALA A 110 -15.07 -29.72 -6.02
N ARG A 111 -14.37 -29.99 -7.12
CA ARG A 111 -13.51 -31.18 -7.31
C ARG A 111 -14.28 -32.49 -7.19
N ALA A 112 -15.50 -32.55 -7.73
CA ALA A 112 -16.35 -33.74 -7.72
C ALA A 112 -16.15 -34.55 -9.01
N GLN A 113 -15.11 -35.39 -9.06
CA GLN A 113 -14.69 -36.10 -10.29
C GLN A 113 -15.82 -36.93 -10.93
N GLU A 114 -16.57 -37.69 -10.14
CA GLU A 114 -17.68 -38.53 -10.64
C GLU A 114 -18.79 -37.68 -11.25
N ASN A 115 -19.14 -36.56 -10.61
CA ASN A 115 -20.15 -35.63 -11.11
C ASN A 115 -19.70 -34.95 -12.41
N VAL A 116 -18.42 -34.57 -12.51
CA VAL A 116 -17.84 -34.05 -13.77
C VAL A 116 -17.97 -35.11 -14.87
N LEU A 117 -17.55 -36.35 -14.63
CA LEU A 117 -17.67 -37.44 -15.60
C LEU A 117 -19.13 -37.73 -16.01
N GLY A 118 -20.07 -37.66 -15.07
CA GLY A 118 -21.50 -37.81 -15.33
C GLY A 118 -22.02 -36.72 -16.26
N LEU A 119 -21.70 -35.45 -15.97
CA LEU A 119 -22.11 -34.30 -16.79
C LEU A 119 -21.50 -34.34 -18.20
N LEU A 120 -20.22 -34.74 -18.33
CA LEU A 120 -19.53 -34.80 -19.63
C LEU A 120 -20.08 -35.87 -20.58
N LYS A 121 -20.80 -36.88 -20.06
CA LYS A 121 -21.48 -37.90 -20.89
C LYS A 121 -22.80 -37.42 -21.49
N LEU A 122 -23.35 -36.29 -21.01
CA LEU A 122 -24.65 -35.82 -21.45
C LEU A 122 -24.57 -35.19 -22.85
N PRO A 123 -25.52 -35.50 -23.75
CA PRO A 123 -25.56 -34.86 -25.06
C PRO A 123 -25.86 -33.36 -24.89
N SER A 124 -25.14 -32.51 -25.63
CA SER A 124 -25.28 -31.03 -25.61
C SER A 124 -24.74 -30.31 -24.36
N ILE A 125 -23.94 -30.96 -23.52
CA ILE A 125 -23.18 -30.26 -22.47
C ILE A 125 -22.19 -29.27 -23.10
N ASP A 126 -22.24 -28.00 -22.69
CA ASP A 126 -21.30 -26.98 -23.18
C ASP A 126 -20.04 -26.97 -22.30
N VAL A 127 -19.04 -27.74 -22.73
CA VAL A 127 -17.75 -27.86 -22.04
C VAL A 127 -16.91 -26.57 -22.13
N ASN A 128 -17.23 -25.68 -23.06
CA ASN A 128 -16.52 -24.42 -23.29
C ASN A 128 -17.32 -23.20 -22.84
N ALA A 129 -18.42 -23.39 -22.11
CA ALA A 129 -19.20 -22.31 -21.55
C ALA A 129 -18.29 -21.39 -20.74
N VAL A 130 -18.39 -20.07 -20.94
CA VAL A 130 -17.64 -19.10 -20.15
C VAL A 130 -18.52 -18.33 -19.18
N ASP A 131 -17.96 -18.03 -18.01
CA ASP A 131 -18.55 -17.18 -17.00
C ASP A 131 -18.38 -15.68 -17.32
N VAL A 132 -18.82 -14.78 -16.43
CA VAL A 132 -18.70 -13.31 -16.63
C VAL A 132 -17.27 -12.81 -16.72
N ASN A 133 -16.27 -13.61 -16.34
CA ASN A 133 -14.85 -13.28 -16.41
C ASN A 133 -14.12 -13.98 -17.57
N GLY A 134 -14.85 -14.79 -18.35
CA GLY A 134 -14.26 -15.59 -19.41
C GLY A 134 -13.64 -16.90 -18.91
N PHE A 135 -13.85 -17.29 -17.65
CA PHE A 135 -13.39 -18.60 -17.18
C PHE A 135 -14.24 -19.69 -17.81
N SER A 136 -13.58 -20.67 -18.42
CA SER A 136 -14.18 -21.94 -18.82
C SER A 136 -14.08 -22.96 -17.68
N PRO A 137 -14.81 -24.08 -17.72
CA PRO A 137 -14.63 -25.17 -16.77
C PRO A 137 -13.17 -25.62 -16.66
N LEU A 138 -12.42 -25.62 -17.76
CA LEU A 138 -11.00 -25.98 -17.77
C LEU A 138 -10.13 -24.96 -16.99
N HIS A 139 -10.41 -23.66 -17.09
CA HIS A 139 -9.75 -22.66 -16.26
C HIS A 139 -10.04 -22.88 -14.77
N CYS A 140 -11.29 -23.21 -14.42
CA CYS A 140 -11.70 -23.46 -13.05
C CYS A 140 -10.97 -24.64 -12.40
N CYS A 141 -10.51 -25.64 -13.18
CA CYS A 141 -9.67 -26.73 -12.65
C CYS A 141 -8.43 -26.20 -11.93
N PHE A 142 -7.82 -25.14 -12.45
CA PHE A 142 -6.54 -24.63 -11.99
C PHE A 142 -6.67 -23.38 -11.11
N SER A 143 -7.86 -22.75 -11.08
CA SER A 143 -8.15 -21.59 -10.23
C SER A 143 -7.92 -21.86 -8.74
N PHE A 144 -7.15 -20.98 -8.09
CA PHE A 144 -6.76 -21.11 -6.68
C PHE A 144 -7.90 -20.70 -5.75
N ASN A 145 -8.14 -21.46 -4.66
CA ASN A 145 -9.01 -21.01 -3.57
C ASN A 145 -8.23 -21.11 -2.24
N LYS A 146 -7.72 -19.97 -1.74
CA LYS A 146 -6.91 -19.86 -0.51
C LYS A 146 -7.70 -20.15 0.78
N GLU A 147 -9.01 -20.41 0.72
CA GLU A 147 -9.84 -20.55 1.92
C GLU A 147 -9.84 -21.93 2.61
N ILE A 148 -9.23 -22.97 2.03
CA ILE A 148 -9.30 -24.31 2.65
C ILE A 148 -8.07 -24.62 3.53
N THR A 149 -7.02 -23.80 3.55
CA THR A 149 -5.71 -24.25 4.02
C THR A 149 -5.21 -23.70 5.37
N ALA A 150 -6.03 -23.03 6.18
CA ALA A 150 -5.60 -22.64 7.53
C ALA A 150 -5.85 -23.73 8.60
N ASP A 151 -7.03 -24.37 8.61
CA ASP A 151 -7.35 -25.38 9.64
C ASP A 151 -7.40 -26.83 9.12
N TYR A 152 -7.43 -27.05 7.79
CA TYR A 152 -7.59 -28.41 7.24
C TYR A 152 -6.26 -29.14 6.97
N TYR A 153 -5.13 -28.42 6.89
CA TYR A 153 -3.83 -28.99 6.48
C TYR A 153 -2.70 -28.85 7.51
N ALA A 154 -3.01 -28.62 8.79
CA ALA A 154 -1.99 -28.66 9.85
C ALA A 154 -1.33 -30.04 10.02
N ASN A 155 -1.83 -31.09 9.35
CA ASN A 155 -1.26 -32.44 9.43
C ASN A 155 -1.49 -33.25 8.14
N ARG A 156 -0.94 -32.85 6.98
CA ARG A 156 -0.56 -33.83 5.93
C ARG A 156 0.70 -33.39 5.20
N SER A 157 1.72 -34.24 5.29
CA SER A 157 2.90 -34.19 4.45
C SER A 157 2.51 -34.52 3.00
N TYR A 158 3.08 -33.80 2.03
CA TYR A 158 3.24 -34.19 0.61
C TYR A 158 2.08 -34.95 -0.06
N ASP A 159 1.34 -34.33 -0.98
CA ASP A 159 0.20 -34.97 -1.66
C ASP A 159 0.36 -35.02 -3.20
N LEU A 160 1.10 -36.02 -3.69
CA LEU A 160 1.17 -36.39 -5.12
C LEU A 160 -0.23 -36.69 -5.72
N ASP A 161 -1.19 -37.07 -4.87
CA ASP A 161 -2.56 -37.42 -5.27
C ASP A 161 -3.40 -36.22 -5.74
N MET A 162 -3.10 -35.00 -5.25
CA MET A 162 -3.87 -33.81 -5.63
C MET A 162 -3.57 -33.37 -7.07
N ASN A 163 -2.30 -33.41 -7.48
CA ASN A 163 -1.91 -33.15 -8.87
C ASN A 163 -2.49 -34.19 -9.81
N ALA A 164 -2.52 -35.47 -9.42
CA ALA A 164 -3.18 -36.52 -10.19
C ALA A 164 -4.68 -36.24 -10.41
N SER A 165 -5.38 -35.73 -9.38
CA SER A 165 -6.80 -35.35 -9.50
C SER A 165 -7.05 -34.22 -10.51
N PHE A 166 -6.20 -33.19 -10.52
CA PHE A 166 -6.29 -32.10 -11.50
C PHE A 166 -5.98 -32.58 -12.91
N ILE A 167 -4.95 -33.41 -13.07
CA ILE A 167 -4.58 -34.00 -14.35
C ILE A 167 -5.74 -34.80 -14.93
N ILE A 168 -6.34 -35.71 -14.14
CA ILE A 168 -7.48 -36.53 -14.56
C ILE A 168 -8.66 -35.64 -14.98
N MET A 169 -8.98 -34.59 -14.21
CA MET A 169 -10.09 -33.70 -14.52
C MET A 169 -9.84 -32.89 -15.80
N ALA A 170 -8.65 -32.34 -15.96
CA ALA A 170 -8.25 -31.60 -17.15
C ALA A 170 -8.28 -32.50 -18.38
N GLU A 171 -7.72 -33.71 -18.30
CA GLU A 171 -7.77 -34.69 -19.40
C GLU A 171 -9.20 -35.04 -19.79
N ASN A 172 -10.09 -35.26 -18.83
CA ASN A 172 -11.48 -35.60 -19.12
C ASN A 172 -12.20 -34.44 -19.81
N LEU A 173 -11.96 -33.20 -19.38
CA LEU A 173 -12.51 -32.00 -20.04
C LEU A 173 -11.96 -31.85 -21.47
N ILE A 174 -10.66 -32.00 -21.66
CA ILE A 174 -10.01 -31.87 -22.97
C ILE A 174 -10.50 -32.99 -23.92
N LYS A 175 -10.58 -34.24 -23.44
CA LYS A 175 -11.18 -35.37 -24.19
C LYS A 175 -12.64 -35.11 -24.58
N ALA A 176 -13.38 -34.37 -23.75
CA ALA A 176 -14.75 -33.97 -24.03
C ALA A 176 -14.87 -32.72 -24.94
N GLY A 177 -13.75 -32.16 -25.42
CA GLY A 177 -13.71 -31.03 -26.36
C GLY A 177 -13.45 -29.66 -25.73
N ALA A 178 -12.93 -29.59 -24.50
CA ALA A 178 -12.53 -28.33 -23.89
C ALA A 178 -11.32 -27.71 -24.62
N SER A 179 -11.39 -26.42 -24.94
CA SER A 179 -10.34 -25.68 -25.63
C SER A 179 -9.17 -25.36 -24.69
N VAL A 180 -8.00 -25.97 -24.94
CA VAL A 180 -6.77 -25.77 -24.16
C VAL A 180 -6.18 -24.37 -24.28
N ASN A 181 -6.42 -23.70 -25.42
CA ASN A 181 -5.92 -22.35 -25.71
C ASN A 181 -6.99 -21.27 -25.48
N SER A 182 -8.07 -21.60 -24.78
CA SER A 182 -9.05 -20.58 -24.39
C SER A 182 -8.40 -19.56 -23.45
N GLN A 183 -8.81 -18.31 -23.59
CA GLN A 183 -8.33 -17.20 -22.77
C GLN A 183 -9.48 -16.56 -22.01
N THR A 184 -9.19 -16.10 -20.81
CA THR A 184 -10.13 -15.29 -20.01
C THR A 184 -10.28 -13.89 -20.61
N ARG A 185 -11.14 -13.05 -20.03
CA ARG A 185 -11.21 -11.62 -20.39
C ARG A 185 -9.92 -10.83 -20.13
N PHE A 186 -8.96 -11.44 -19.43
CA PHE A 186 -7.63 -10.87 -19.15
C PHE A 186 -6.53 -11.56 -19.94
N ASP A 187 -6.89 -12.24 -21.02
CA ASP A 187 -6.00 -12.95 -21.93
C ASP A 187 -5.17 -14.06 -21.24
N GLN A 188 -5.56 -14.49 -20.03
CA GLN A 188 -4.89 -15.56 -19.31
C GLN A 188 -5.36 -16.91 -19.86
N CYS A 189 -4.42 -17.73 -20.32
CA CYS A 189 -4.67 -19.14 -20.67
C CYS A 189 -4.47 -20.06 -19.46
N VAL A 190 -4.82 -21.34 -19.64
CA VAL A 190 -4.70 -22.41 -18.64
C VAL A 190 -3.31 -22.49 -17.99
N LEU A 191 -2.22 -22.33 -18.75
CA LEU A 191 -0.86 -22.39 -18.22
C LEU A 191 -0.54 -21.26 -17.23
N HIS A 192 -1.14 -20.08 -17.40
CA HIS A 192 -0.98 -19.00 -16.42
C HIS A 192 -1.56 -19.43 -15.07
N PHE A 193 -2.75 -20.06 -15.06
CA PHE A 193 -3.35 -20.56 -13.82
C PHE A 193 -2.53 -21.71 -13.24
N ALA A 194 -2.07 -22.66 -14.06
CA ALA A 194 -1.20 -23.73 -13.59
C ALA A 194 0.05 -23.17 -12.89
N ALA A 195 0.70 -22.17 -13.48
CA ALA A 195 1.90 -21.49 -12.97
C ALA A 195 1.72 -20.67 -11.68
N THR A 196 0.47 -20.35 -11.28
CA THR A 196 0.17 -19.64 -10.02
C THR A 196 0.04 -20.55 -8.80
N ARG A 197 0.07 -21.87 -8.99
CA ARG A 197 -0.16 -22.85 -7.93
C ARG A 197 1.15 -23.21 -7.22
N ASP A 198 1.08 -23.63 -5.96
CA ASP A 198 2.24 -24.18 -5.25
C ASP A 198 2.52 -25.63 -5.76
N ASP A 199 3.79 -26.02 -5.89
CA ASP A 199 4.26 -27.35 -6.32
C ASP A 199 3.65 -27.83 -7.65
N ASN A 200 3.62 -26.96 -8.65
CA ASN A 200 2.84 -27.14 -9.88
C ASN A 200 3.63 -27.76 -11.04
N THR A 201 4.93 -27.95 -10.85
CA THR A 201 5.84 -28.36 -11.91
C THR A 201 5.48 -29.70 -12.58
N PRO A 202 5.10 -30.76 -11.85
CA PRO A 202 4.65 -32.01 -12.47
C PRO A 202 3.42 -31.80 -13.38
N LEU A 203 2.52 -30.90 -12.98
CA LEU A 203 1.33 -30.57 -13.76
C LEU A 203 1.69 -29.84 -15.05
N ILE A 204 2.55 -28.83 -14.98
CA ILE A 204 3.01 -28.08 -16.17
C ILE A 204 3.73 -29.03 -17.14
N LYS A 205 4.67 -29.85 -16.64
CA LYS A 205 5.38 -30.86 -17.43
C LYS A 205 4.40 -31.83 -18.11
N HIS A 206 3.40 -32.33 -17.38
CA HIS A 206 2.36 -33.22 -17.93
C HIS A 206 1.55 -32.56 -19.03
N LEU A 207 1.09 -31.32 -18.82
CA LEU A 207 0.31 -30.58 -19.82
C LEU A 207 1.11 -30.36 -21.10
N ILE A 208 2.38 -29.95 -20.99
CA ILE A 208 3.25 -29.70 -22.15
C ILE A 208 3.56 -30.98 -22.93
N ALA A 209 3.79 -32.09 -22.22
CA ALA A 209 4.10 -33.39 -22.83
C ALA A 209 2.90 -34.03 -23.54
N ASN A 210 1.69 -33.93 -22.97
CA ASN A 210 0.51 -34.64 -23.47
C ASN A 210 -0.37 -33.81 -24.44
N PHE A 211 -0.24 -32.49 -24.45
CA PHE A 211 -1.05 -31.60 -25.29
C PHE A 211 -0.15 -30.74 -26.22
N PRO A 212 0.35 -31.31 -27.34
CA PRO A 212 1.23 -30.61 -28.29
C PRO A 212 0.62 -29.34 -28.90
N GLU A 213 -0.71 -29.29 -29.02
CA GLU A 213 -1.49 -28.17 -29.55
C GLU A 213 -1.57 -26.96 -28.60
N MET A 214 -1.08 -27.09 -27.37
CA MET A 214 -1.05 -26.01 -26.39
C MET A 214 -0.07 -24.91 -26.79
N ASP A 215 -0.56 -23.68 -26.87
CA ASP A 215 0.23 -22.50 -27.22
C ASP A 215 0.94 -21.92 -25.99
N LEU A 216 2.25 -22.14 -25.93
CA LEU A 216 3.12 -21.67 -24.85
C LEU A 216 3.40 -20.15 -24.91
N THR A 217 3.25 -19.54 -26.10
CA THR A 217 3.59 -18.13 -26.38
C THR A 217 2.47 -17.16 -26.02
N THR A 218 1.32 -17.67 -25.61
CA THR A 218 0.15 -16.88 -25.21
C THR A 218 0.53 -15.86 -24.14
N LYS A 219 0.11 -14.60 -24.34
CA LYS A 219 0.34 -13.51 -23.39
C LYS A 219 -0.96 -13.02 -22.77
N ASN A 220 -0.92 -12.70 -21.49
CA ASN A 220 -2.02 -12.04 -20.80
C ASN A 220 -2.04 -10.52 -21.09
N ILE A 221 -3.00 -9.78 -20.51
CA ILE A 221 -3.09 -8.31 -20.65
C ILE A 221 -1.86 -7.53 -20.12
N MET A 222 -1.01 -8.18 -19.33
CA MET A 222 0.26 -7.65 -18.84
C MET A 222 1.45 -8.05 -19.75
N GLY A 223 1.20 -8.65 -20.92
CA GLY A 223 2.25 -9.10 -21.83
C GLY A 223 3.05 -10.30 -21.29
N GLU A 224 2.65 -10.86 -20.16
CA GLU A 224 3.32 -11.98 -19.51
C GLU A 224 2.92 -13.27 -20.23
N ASN A 225 3.90 -14.10 -20.56
CA ASN A 225 3.68 -15.53 -20.83
C ASN A 225 3.71 -16.32 -19.50
N PHE A 226 3.43 -17.63 -19.57
CA PHE A 226 3.35 -18.45 -18.35
C PHE A 226 4.66 -18.48 -17.53
N LEU A 227 5.84 -18.32 -18.16
CA LEU A 227 7.11 -18.31 -17.44
C LEU A 227 7.26 -17.09 -16.52
N HIS A 228 6.69 -15.94 -16.87
CA HIS A 228 6.75 -14.74 -16.01
C HIS A 228 6.07 -15.02 -14.66
N VAL A 229 4.90 -15.66 -14.73
CA VAL A 229 4.12 -16.06 -13.56
C VAL A 229 4.82 -17.19 -12.81
N TYR A 230 5.29 -18.20 -13.53
CA TYR A 230 5.93 -19.38 -12.97
C TYR A 230 7.22 -19.05 -12.19
N CYS A 231 8.06 -18.19 -12.75
CA CYS A 231 9.31 -17.72 -12.13
C CYS A 231 9.08 -16.95 -10.81
N THR A 232 7.87 -16.48 -10.54
CA THR A 232 7.55 -15.77 -9.30
C THR A 232 7.19 -16.72 -8.15
N ASN A 233 6.65 -17.91 -8.47
CA ASN A 233 6.02 -18.80 -7.48
C ASN A 233 6.79 -20.09 -7.22
N GLU A 234 7.73 -20.49 -8.08
CA GLU A 234 8.39 -21.79 -8.02
C GLU A 234 9.90 -21.70 -7.71
N VAL A 235 10.49 -22.82 -7.29
CA VAL A 235 11.93 -22.95 -7.05
C VAL A 235 12.76 -23.14 -8.34
N CYS A 236 14.02 -22.70 -8.29
CA CYS A 236 14.88 -22.66 -9.48
C CYS A 236 15.17 -24.02 -10.14
N GLU A 237 15.30 -25.10 -9.36
CA GLU A 237 15.58 -26.45 -9.89
C GLU A 237 14.43 -26.91 -10.80
N GLU A 238 13.20 -26.78 -10.33
CA GLU A 238 11.99 -27.15 -11.06
C GLU A 238 11.79 -26.32 -12.35
N ILE A 239 12.19 -25.05 -12.31
CA ILE A 239 12.16 -24.19 -13.50
C ILE A 239 13.12 -24.72 -14.56
N VAL A 240 14.37 -25.02 -14.20
CA VAL A 240 15.36 -25.56 -15.14
C VAL A 240 14.90 -26.89 -15.73
N GLU A 241 14.32 -27.77 -14.92
CA GLU A 241 13.75 -29.03 -15.40
C GLU A 241 12.59 -28.81 -16.38
N THR A 242 11.70 -27.85 -16.10
CA THR A 242 10.60 -27.50 -17.00
C THR A 242 11.12 -26.93 -18.32
N LEU A 243 12.15 -26.07 -18.29
CA LEU A 243 12.79 -25.55 -19.50
C LEU A 243 13.40 -26.68 -20.34
N ALA A 244 14.01 -27.68 -19.71
CA ALA A 244 14.54 -28.86 -20.39
C ALA A 244 13.42 -29.66 -21.07
N VAL A 245 12.29 -29.89 -20.38
CA VAL A 245 11.11 -30.55 -20.96
C VAL A 245 10.54 -29.76 -22.14
N VAL A 246 10.47 -28.43 -22.05
CA VAL A 246 10.03 -27.59 -23.18
C VAL A 246 11.02 -27.69 -24.36
N ALA A 247 12.32 -27.69 -24.09
CA ALA A 247 13.34 -27.85 -25.12
C ALA A 247 13.24 -29.20 -25.84
N GLU A 248 13.00 -30.28 -25.09
CA GLU A 248 12.84 -31.65 -25.59
C GLU A 248 11.54 -31.84 -26.38
N MET A 249 10.40 -31.42 -25.80
CA MET A 249 9.06 -31.65 -26.36
C MET A 249 8.67 -30.67 -27.46
N ARG A 250 9.36 -29.53 -27.57
CA ARG A 250 9.12 -28.50 -28.58
C ARG A 250 10.42 -28.16 -29.30
N SER A 251 11.22 -27.25 -28.75
CA SER A 251 12.53 -26.84 -29.31
C SER A 251 13.29 -25.91 -28.37
N SER A 252 14.61 -25.84 -28.49
CA SER A 252 15.40 -24.82 -27.77
C SER A 252 15.07 -23.39 -28.24
N SER A 253 14.58 -23.20 -29.47
CA SER A 253 14.14 -21.90 -29.98
C SER A 253 12.92 -21.36 -29.24
N ILE A 254 11.93 -22.21 -28.92
CA ILE A 254 10.76 -21.75 -28.17
C ILE A 254 11.15 -21.37 -26.74
N VAL A 255 12.10 -22.08 -26.13
CA VAL A 255 12.62 -21.73 -24.80
C VAL A 255 13.27 -20.34 -24.82
N LYS A 256 14.10 -20.07 -25.84
CA LYS A 256 14.70 -18.75 -26.03
C LYS A 256 13.66 -17.66 -26.24
N GLU A 257 12.62 -17.92 -27.05
CA GLU A 257 11.52 -16.98 -27.29
C GLU A 257 10.79 -16.65 -25.99
N LEU A 258 10.35 -17.67 -25.24
CA LEU A 258 9.64 -17.50 -23.98
C LEU A 258 10.47 -16.75 -22.94
N LEU A 259 11.77 -17.04 -22.84
CA LEU A 259 12.69 -16.36 -21.91
C LEU A 259 13.10 -14.95 -22.37
N SER A 260 12.90 -14.61 -23.65
CA SER A 260 13.23 -13.29 -24.23
C SER A 260 12.01 -12.36 -24.33
N ASP A 261 10.81 -12.90 -24.17
CA ASP A 261 9.57 -12.14 -24.14
C ASP A 261 9.60 -11.06 -23.07
N LEU A 262 8.90 -9.96 -23.37
CA LEU A 262 8.78 -8.82 -22.48
C LEU A 262 7.33 -8.66 -22.04
N ASP A 263 7.15 -8.54 -20.73
CA ASP A 263 5.90 -8.04 -20.16
C ASP A 263 5.71 -6.53 -20.45
N VAL A 264 4.61 -5.97 -19.96
CA VAL A 264 4.31 -4.53 -20.05
C VAL A 264 5.31 -3.64 -19.29
N TYR A 265 6.14 -4.24 -18.45
CA TYR A 265 7.20 -3.61 -17.68
C TYR A 265 8.56 -3.66 -18.42
N GLY A 266 8.61 -4.30 -19.59
CA GLY A 266 9.85 -4.51 -20.35
C GLY A 266 10.75 -5.61 -19.78
N ARG A 267 10.27 -6.39 -18.81
CA ARG A 267 11.05 -7.42 -18.11
C ARG A 267 10.90 -8.78 -18.79
N THR A 268 11.98 -9.54 -18.77
CA THR A 268 11.98 -10.95 -19.15
C THR A 268 11.54 -11.85 -17.99
N PRO A 269 11.06 -13.08 -18.22
CA PRO A 269 10.58 -13.96 -17.16
C PRO A 269 11.60 -14.22 -16.05
N TRP A 270 12.86 -14.46 -16.42
CA TRP A 270 13.90 -14.84 -15.47
C TRP A 270 14.36 -13.68 -14.58
N VAL A 271 14.02 -12.43 -14.90
CA VAL A 271 14.24 -11.28 -14.00
C VAL A 271 13.39 -11.40 -12.74
N TYR A 272 12.24 -12.07 -12.79
CA TYR A 272 11.39 -12.28 -11.63
C TYR A 272 12.04 -13.21 -10.59
N LEU A 273 12.94 -14.12 -11.00
CA LEU A 273 13.72 -14.95 -10.09
C LEU A 273 14.70 -14.14 -9.24
N ILE A 274 15.20 -13.04 -9.81
CA ILE A 274 16.09 -12.11 -9.10
C ILE A 274 15.30 -11.38 -8.01
N ASP A 275 14.09 -10.93 -8.32
CA ASP A 275 13.24 -10.16 -7.40
C ASP A 275 12.72 -11.00 -6.21
N THR A 276 12.74 -12.34 -6.29
CA THR A 276 12.24 -13.27 -5.25
C THR A 276 13.33 -13.92 -4.38
N VAL A 277 14.62 -13.60 -4.61
CA VAL A 277 15.79 -14.08 -3.83
C VAL A 277 15.97 -15.61 -3.86
N ASN A 278 15.48 -16.27 -4.92
CA ASN A 278 15.51 -17.74 -5.03
C ASN A 278 16.52 -18.26 -6.08
N ILE A 279 17.42 -17.41 -6.57
CA ILE A 279 18.27 -17.71 -7.73
C ILE A 279 19.69 -18.17 -7.34
N ILE A 280 20.23 -19.14 -8.08
CA ILE A 280 21.61 -19.62 -7.93
C ILE A 280 22.38 -19.51 -9.25
N GLY A 281 23.71 -19.44 -9.19
CA GLY A 281 24.57 -19.25 -10.37
C GLY A 281 24.34 -20.30 -11.47
N GLY A 282 24.22 -21.58 -11.10
CA GLY A 282 23.98 -22.66 -12.06
C GLY A 282 22.65 -22.56 -12.82
N THR A 283 21.60 -21.98 -12.19
CA THR A 283 20.33 -21.70 -12.88
C THR A 283 20.50 -20.61 -13.92
N VAL A 284 21.25 -19.55 -13.58
CA VAL A 284 21.55 -18.48 -14.53
C VAL A 284 22.34 -18.99 -15.72
N GLU A 285 23.38 -19.79 -15.50
CA GLU A 285 24.16 -20.41 -16.59
C GLU A 285 23.26 -21.27 -17.49
N SER A 286 22.40 -22.09 -16.89
CA SER A 286 21.45 -22.94 -17.64
C SER A 286 20.49 -22.13 -18.50
N ILE A 287 19.96 -21.02 -17.98
CA ILE A 287 19.08 -20.10 -18.71
C ILE A 287 19.85 -19.40 -19.85
N LEU A 288 21.06 -18.92 -19.59
CA LEU A 288 21.90 -18.23 -20.57
C LEU A 288 22.37 -19.15 -21.70
N ASN A 289 22.53 -20.46 -21.45
CA ASN A 289 22.85 -21.46 -22.47
C ASN A 289 21.78 -21.56 -23.57
N TYR A 290 20.54 -21.13 -23.31
CA TYR A 290 19.51 -21.00 -24.36
C TYR A 290 19.69 -19.75 -25.25
N GLY A 291 20.73 -18.94 -25.02
CA GLY A 291 21.11 -17.81 -25.86
C GLY A 291 20.29 -16.54 -25.65
N VAL A 292 19.79 -16.32 -24.43
CA VAL A 292 19.14 -15.08 -24.00
C VAL A 292 20.17 -14.03 -23.58
N SER A 293 19.82 -12.74 -23.68
CA SER A 293 20.75 -11.66 -23.36
C SER A 293 20.71 -11.30 -21.87
N VAL A 294 21.87 -11.36 -21.20
CA VAL A 294 22.06 -10.86 -19.82
C VAL A 294 21.89 -9.33 -19.71
N ASN A 295 22.10 -8.61 -20.81
CA ASN A 295 22.04 -7.14 -20.88
C ASN A 295 20.66 -6.61 -21.26
N LYS A 296 19.64 -7.46 -21.32
CA LYS A 296 18.28 -7.01 -21.56
C LYS A 296 17.82 -6.17 -20.37
N SER A 297 17.31 -4.98 -20.66
CA SER A 297 16.83 -4.04 -19.66
C SER A 297 15.31 -3.97 -19.64
N ASP A 298 14.76 -3.63 -18.48
CA ASP A 298 13.36 -3.22 -18.35
C ASP A 298 13.08 -1.88 -19.02
N ASN A 299 11.84 -1.41 -18.93
CA ASN A 299 11.45 -0.12 -19.48
C ASN A 299 12.31 1.02 -18.90
N LEU A 300 12.51 1.08 -17.58
CA LEU A 300 13.39 2.08 -16.95
C LEU A 300 14.88 1.92 -17.32
N GLY A 301 15.26 0.92 -18.12
CA GLY A 301 16.63 0.70 -18.57
C GLY A 301 17.48 -0.06 -17.56
N ASN A 302 16.89 -0.61 -16.49
CA ASN A 302 17.60 -1.41 -15.50
C ASN A 302 17.82 -2.83 -16.05
N THR A 303 19.07 -3.27 -16.03
CA THR A 303 19.47 -4.66 -16.34
C THR A 303 19.36 -5.55 -15.10
N ALA A 304 19.54 -6.87 -15.27
CA ALA A 304 19.67 -7.81 -14.16
C ALA A 304 20.74 -7.38 -13.13
N LEU A 305 21.85 -6.78 -13.58
CA LEU A 305 22.89 -6.24 -12.71
C LEU A 305 22.45 -5.05 -11.86
N HIS A 306 21.65 -4.13 -12.43
CA HIS A 306 21.08 -3.03 -11.64
C HIS A 306 20.23 -3.60 -10.50
N ARG A 307 19.36 -4.56 -10.83
CA ARG A 307 18.43 -5.18 -9.88
C ARG A 307 19.14 -5.89 -8.74
N ILE A 308 20.11 -6.75 -9.07
CA ILE A 308 20.79 -7.58 -8.06
C ILE A 308 21.71 -6.78 -7.13
N ALA A 309 22.32 -5.70 -7.63
CA ALA A 309 23.11 -4.77 -6.80
C ALA A 309 22.24 -4.05 -5.75
N GLY A 310 20.96 -3.83 -6.12
CA GLY A 310 19.91 -3.17 -5.34
C GLY A 310 19.26 -3.97 -4.22
N VAL A 311 19.37 -5.32 -4.22
CA VAL A 311 18.57 -6.16 -3.32
C VAL A 311 19.13 -6.15 -1.89
N SER A 312 18.35 -5.61 -0.95
CA SER A 312 18.62 -5.56 0.49
C SER A 312 18.57 -6.93 1.23
N ALA A 313 18.65 -8.07 0.54
CA ALA A 313 18.46 -9.38 1.18
C ALA A 313 19.77 -9.96 1.76
N ALA A 314 19.66 -10.57 2.94
CA ALA A 314 20.74 -11.11 3.77
C ALA A 314 21.54 -12.30 3.19
N CYS A 315 21.24 -12.73 1.97
CA CYS A 315 22.01 -13.73 1.25
C CYS A 315 22.54 -13.06 0.00
N VAL A 316 23.82 -12.71 0.03
CA VAL A 316 24.48 -12.11 -1.12
C VAL A 316 24.49 -13.15 -2.23
N LEU A 317 23.91 -12.80 -3.37
CA LEU A 317 24.02 -13.56 -4.60
C LEU A 317 25.37 -13.27 -5.29
N THR A 318 26.48 -13.29 -4.54
CA THR A 318 27.84 -13.01 -5.05
C THR A 318 28.13 -13.87 -6.27
N ASP A 319 27.79 -15.15 -6.17
CA ASP A 319 28.00 -16.15 -7.20
C ASP A 319 27.21 -15.80 -8.48
N VAL A 320 26.01 -15.22 -8.32
CA VAL A 320 25.17 -14.80 -9.46
C VAL A 320 25.71 -13.52 -10.10
N ILE A 321 26.18 -12.55 -9.31
CA ILE A 321 26.84 -11.34 -9.83
C ILE A 321 28.06 -11.74 -10.65
N GLU A 322 28.90 -12.64 -10.11
CA GLU A 322 30.09 -13.13 -10.80
C GLU A 322 29.73 -13.88 -12.10
N VAL A 323 28.70 -14.74 -12.08
CA VAL A 323 28.18 -15.39 -13.29
C VAL A 323 27.69 -14.36 -14.32
N PHE A 324 26.94 -13.32 -13.93
CA PHE A 324 26.51 -12.28 -14.87
C PHE A 324 27.69 -11.55 -15.50
N ILE A 325 28.71 -11.19 -14.72
CA ILE A 325 29.90 -10.50 -15.24
C ILE A 325 30.67 -11.42 -16.19
N ASN A 326 30.91 -12.67 -15.79
CA ASN A 326 31.63 -13.66 -16.60
C ASN A 326 30.89 -14.01 -17.91
N THR A 327 29.57 -13.88 -17.94
CA THR A 327 28.73 -14.08 -19.13
C THR A 327 28.54 -12.80 -19.96
N GLY A 328 29.24 -11.71 -19.65
CA GLY A 328 29.31 -10.51 -20.47
C GLY A 328 28.30 -9.41 -20.10
N ALA A 329 27.85 -9.35 -18.84
CA ALA A 329 27.02 -8.25 -18.38
C ALA A 329 27.80 -6.91 -18.39
N ASP A 330 27.14 -5.86 -18.89
CA ASP A 330 27.72 -4.52 -19.04
C ASP A 330 27.63 -3.75 -17.74
N LEU A 331 28.78 -3.58 -17.08
CA LEU A 331 28.93 -2.86 -15.81
C LEU A 331 28.69 -1.35 -15.93
N ASN A 332 28.67 -0.80 -17.14
CA ASN A 332 28.53 0.63 -17.40
C ASN A 332 27.24 0.98 -18.15
N LYS A 333 26.36 -0.01 -18.34
CA LYS A 333 25.05 0.21 -18.97
C LYS A 333 24.28 1.24 -18.16
N LYS A 334 23.81 2.30 -18.81
CA LYS A 334 23.03 3.35 -18.16
C LYS A 334 21.54 3.13 -18.31
N ASN A 335 20.79 3.31 -17.22
CA ASN A 335 19.34 3.35 -17.20
C ASN A 335 18.81 4.72 -17.71
N ILE A 336 17.49 4.96 -17.65
CA ILE A 336 16.89 6.23 -18.12
C ILE A 336 17.32 7.46 -17.32
N TYR A 337 17.83 7.27 -16.09
CA TYR A 337 18.35 8.32 -15.23
C TYR A 337 19.83 8.59 -15.47
N GLY A 338 20.48 7.83 -16.37
CA GLY A 338 21.92 7.90 -16.58
C GLY A 338 22.73 7.15 -15.53
N GLU A 339 22.07 6.40 -14.65
CA GLU A 339 22.70 5.64 -13.58
C GLU A 339 23.24 4.32 -14.13
N SER A 340 24.46 3.96 -13.73
CA SER A 340 25.04 2.63 -13.92
C SER A 340 24.66 1.71 -12.75
N PRO A 341 24.91 0.39 -12.82
CA PRO A 341 24.73 -0.51 -11.67
C PRO A 341 25.42 -0.07 -10.37
N ALA A 342 26.46 0.79 -10.45
CA ALA A 342 27.13 1.34 -9.27
C ALA A 342 26.22 2.23 -8.40
N PHE A 343 25.19 2.86 -8.97
CA PHE A 343 24.29 3.80 -8.26
C PHE A 343 23.31 3.12 -7.29
N VAL A 344 23.12 1.82 -7.43
CA VAL A 344 22.18 0.99 -6.66
C VAL A 344 22.92 0.01 -5.75
N LEU A 345 24.19 0.27 -5.44
CA LEU A 345 25.01 -0.59 -4.60
C LEU A 345 24.69 -0.40 -3.11
N PHE A 346 24.18 -1.45 -2.46
CA PHE A 346 23.83 -1.43 -1.02
C PHE A 346 24.60 -2.41 -0.13
N LEU A 347 25.45 -3.28 -0.71
CA LEU A 347 26.11 -4.37 0.01
C LEU A 347 27.63 -4.37 -0.20
N ASP A 348 28.38 -4.57 0.89
CA ASP A 348 29.86 -4.61 0.88
C ASP A 348 30.42 -5.75 0.00
N SER A 349 29.77 -6.91 0.00
CA SER A 349 30.19 -8.07 -0.78
C SER A 349 30.00 -7.89 -2.29
N ALA A 350 28.98 -7.14 -2.72
CA ALA A 350 28.81 -6.78 -4.13
C ALA A 350 29.87 -5.76 -4.56
N PHE A 351 30.27 -4.86 -3.66
CA PHE A 351 31.36 -3.90 -3.90
C PHE A 351 32.67 -4.62 -4.21
N ASP A 352 33.04 -5.67 -3.45
CA ASP A 352 34.25 -6.46 -3.68
C ASP A 352 34.34 -6.98 -5.12
N ILE A 353 33.26 -7.59 -5.61
CA ILE A 353 33.18 -8.14 -6.96
C ILE A 353 33.26 -7.01 -8.00
N PHE A 354 32.46 -5.96 -7.86
CA PHE A 354 32.47 -4.84 -8.80
C PHE A 354 33.82 -4.11 -8.86
N ASN A 355 34.48 -3.94 -7.72
CA ASN A 355 35.80 -3.34 -7.66
C ASN A 355 36.86 -4.23 -8.32
N MET A 356 36.81 -5.56 -8.09
CA MET A 356 37.68 -6.52 -8.77
C MET A 356 37.53 -6.45 -10.30
N HIS A 357 36.30 -6.29 -10.78
CA HIS A 357 36.00 -6.14 -12.21
C HIS A 357 36.09 -4.68 -12.72
N LYS A 358 36.67 -3.75 -11.93
CA LYS A 358 36.95 -2.35 -12.30
C LYS A 358 35.71 -1.53 -12.72
N MET A 359 34.62 -1.67 -11.97
CA MET A 359 33.44 -0.82 -12.14
C MET A 359 33.76 0.67 -11.92
N ASP A 360 33.12 1.56 -12.69
CA ASP A 360 33.33 3.01 -12.58
C ASP A 360 32.44 3.68 -11.52
N PHE A 361 33.01 3.90 -10.34
CA PHE A 361 32.39 4.63 -9.23
C PHE A 361 32.40 6.17 -9.39
N ASN A 362 32.90 6.69 -10.51
CA ASN A 362 32.87 8.12 -10.84
C ASN A 362 31.90 8.46 -11.98
N SER A 363 31.18 7.45 -12.49
CA SER A 363 30.13 7.63 -13.48
C SER A 363 29.08 8.64 -13.00
N GLN A 364 28.55 9.44 -13.92
CA GLN A 364 27.58 10.48 -13.60
C GLN A 364 26.20 10.14 -14.15
N ASP A 365 25.20 10.37 -13.31
CA ASP A 365 23.79 10.34 -13.69
C ASP A 365 23.39 11.65 -14.41
N ARG A 366 22.11 11.76 -14.75
CA ARG A 366 21.56 12.92 -15.46
C ARG A 366 21.61 14.23 -14.68
N TRP A 367 21.77 14.19 -13.34
CA TRP A 367 21.93 15.36 -12.49
C TRP A 367 23.39 15.57 -12.11
N GLY A 368 24.35 14.86 -12.73
CA GLY A 368 25.77 14.99 -12.45
C GLY A 368 26.22 14.36 -11.12
N ARG A 369 25.34 13.61 -10.44
CA ARG A 369 25.70 12.91 -9.20
C ARG A 369 26.56 11.70 -9.54
N ASN A 370 27.48 11.35 -8.62
CA ASN A 370 28.20 10.08 -8.67
C ASN A 370 27.52 9.04 -7.74
N PRO A 371 27.85 7.74 -7.86
CA PRO A 371 27.36 6.69 -6.96
C PRO A 371 27.47 7.03 -5.47
N LEU A 372 28.54 7.72 -5.08
CA LEU A 372 28.80 8.15 -3.70
C LEU A 372 27.68 9.04 -3.12
N MET A 373 27.06 9.89 -3.95
CA MET A 373 25.91 10.69 -3.53
C MET A 373 24.63 9.85 -3.48
N SER A 374 24.43 8.94 -4.43
CA SER A 374 23.23 8.08 -4.51
C SER A 374 23.06 7.21 -3.26
N ILE A 375 24.16 6.62 -2.76
CA ILE A 375 24.13 5.74 -1.57
C ILE A 375 23.67 6.47 -0.30
N MET A 376 23.74 7.80 -0.24
CA MET A 376 23.25 8.59 0.90
C MET A 376 21.74 8.37 1.11
N LYS A 377 20.99 8.05 0.06
CA LYS A 377 19.54 7.82 0.09
C LYS A 377 19.02 6.92 1.22
N HIS A 378 19.75 5.85 1.54
CA HIS A 378 19.29 4.79 2.45
C HIS A 378 20.01 4.78 3.80
N ARG A 379 20.70 5.88 4.17
CA ARG A 379 21.69 5.95 5.26
C ARG A 379 22.75 4.85 5.09
N PRO A 380 23.80 5.09 4.28
CA PRO A 380 24.75 4.06 3.91
C PRO A 380 25.55 3.58 5.12
N ILE A 381 25.96 2.32 5.10
CA ILE A 381 26.90 1.78 6.09
C ILE A 381 28.21 2.59 5.95
N PRO A 382 28.75 3.19 7.02
CA PRO A 382 29.99 3.96 6.94
C PRO A 382 31.16 3.19 6.33
N ASP A 383 31.22 1.87 6.52
CA ASP A 383 32.23 0.99 5.92
C ASP A 383 32.16 1.01 4.38
N LEU A 384 30.98 0.74 3.80
CA LEU A 384 30.77 0.85 2.36
C LEU A 384 31.19 2.21 1.80
N LEU A 385 30.85 3.30 2.51
CA LEU A 385 31.22 4.66 2.11
C LEU A 385 32.75 4.83 2.06
N TYR A 386 33.45 4.36 3.09
CA TYR A 386 34.92 4.40 3.18
C TYR A 386 35.56 3.62 2.03
N ARG A 387 35.06 2.42 1.76
CA ARG A 387 35.57 1.53 0.71
C ARG A 387 35.35 2.09 -0.70
N VAL A 388 34.17 2.62 -0.98
CA VAL A 388 33.88 3.27 -2.28
C VAL A 388 34.82 4.45 -2.55
N ILE A 389 35.16 5.23 -1.52
CA ILE A 389 36.09 6.37 -1.65
C ILE A 389 37.53 5.89 -1.85
N LEU A 390 38.04 4.98 -0.99
CA LEU A 390 39.45 4.60 -1.01
C LEU A 390 39.79 3.51 -2.02
N GLU A 391 39.03 2.41 -2.01
CA GLU A 391 39.26 1.28 -2.91
C GLU A 391 38.67 1.58 -4.30
N GLY A 392 37.43 2.08 -4.34
CA GLY A 392 36.72 2.43 -5.56
C GLY A 392 37.16 3.75 -6.20
N LYS A 393 38.02 4.51 -5.51
CA LYS A 393 38.57 5.81 -5.95
C LYS A 393 37.47 6.81 -6.37
N ALA A 394 36.34 6.81 -5.68
CA ALA A 394 35.28 7.78 -5.92
C ALA A 394 35.70 9.20 -5.52
N ASP A 395 35.38 10.17 -6.36
CA ASP A 395 35.65 11.59 -6.11
C ASP A 395 34.77 12.14 -4.99
N ILE A 396 35.40 12.38 -3.83
CA ILE A 396 34.75 12.88 -2.60
C ILE A 396 34.23 14.31 -2.72
N ASN A 397 34.75 15.11 -3.68
CA ASN A 397 34.41 16.52 -3.85
C ASN A 397 33.67 16.80 -5.17
N ARG A 398 33.22 15.75 -5.86
CA ARG A 398 32.38 15.90 -7.06
C ARG A 398 31.16 16.76 -6.74
N THR A 399 30.75 17.61 -7.68
CA THR A 399 29.52 18.40 -7.56
C THR A 399 28.43 17.89 -8.49
N ASP A 400 27.18 17.92 -8.03
CA ASP A 400 26.00 17.71 -8.86
C ASP A 400 25.70 18.95 -9.75
N ALA A 401 24.60 18.90 -10.50
CA ALA A 401 24.13 19.98 -11.37
C ALA A 401 23.80 21.29 -10.61
N TYR A 402 23.67 21.23 -9.29
CA TYR A 402 23.38 22.35 -8.41
C TYR A 402 24.61 22.79 -7.59
N GLY A 403 25.80 22.24 -7.86
CA GLY A 403 27.04 22.56 -7.14
C GLY A 403 27.19 21.84 -5.80
N SER A 404 26.29 20.91 -5.46
CA SER A 404 26.28 20.21 -4.16
C SER A 404 27.28 19.06 -4.15
N THR A 405 28.08 18.96 -3.09
CA THR A 405 29.04 17.86 -2.86
C THR A 405 28.44 16.75 -1.99
N PRO A 406 29.05 15.54 -1.90
CA PRO A 406 28.61 14.49 -0.97
C PRO A 406 28.45 14.98 0.47
N LEU A 407 29.29 15.93 0.90
CA LEU A 407 29.20 16.55 2.23
C LEU A 407 27.94 17.41 2.40
N HIS A 408 27.45 18.06 1.35
CA HIS A 408 26.15 18.75 1.37
C HIS A 408 24.98 17.77 1.53
N PHE A 409 25.01 16.62 0.84
CA PHE A 409 23.99 15.58 0.99
C PHE A 409 23.98 14.99 2.40
N ALA A 410 25.15 14.65 2.96
CA ALA A 410 25.26 14.13 4.32
C ALA A 410 24.78 15.16 5.38
N ALA A 411 25.10 16.43 5.19
CA ALA A 411 24.62 17.54 6.01
C ALA A 411 23.09 17.72 5.93
N TYR A 412 22.53 17.67 4.71
CA TYR A 412 21.09 17.77 4.46
C TYR A 412 20.30 16.65 5.16
N HIS A 413 20.76 15.40 5.06
CA HIS A 413 20.09 14.25 5.68
C HIS A 413 20.39 14.08 7.19
N ASN A 414 21.21 14.95 7.78
CA ASN A 414 21.60 14.91 9.19
C ASN A 414 22.33 13.60 9.58
N TYR A 415 23.19 13.11 8.67
CA TYR A 415 23.97 11.88 8.79
C TYR A 415 25.35 12.12 9.41
N GLU A 416 25.38 12.21 10.74
CA GLU A 416 26.57 12.55 11.55
C GLU A 416 27.79 11.67 11.25
N GLU A 417 27.62 10.34 11.20
CA GLU A 417 28.71 9.37 10.96
C GLU A 417 29.33 9.55 9.57
N GLN A 418 28.50 9.83 8.56
CA GLN A 418 28.92 10.04 7.18
C GLN A 418 29.62 11.39 7.02
N VAL A 419 29.13 12.44 7.69
CA VAL A 419 29.83 13.74 7.75
C VAL A 419 31.21 13.56 8.38
N GLN A 420 31.31 12.87 9.51
CA GLN A 420 32.60 12.61 10.16
C GLN A 420 33.57 11.89 9.21
N LEU A 421 33.11 10.81 8.60
CA LEU A 421 33.93 10.02 7.67
C LEU A 421 34.39 10.83 6.46
N LEU A 422 33.50 11.61 5.85
CA LEU A 422 33.86 12.47 4.71
C LEU A 422 34.92 13.52 5.11
N LEU A 423 34.81 14.11 6.30
CA LEU A 423 35.81 15.07 6.81
C LEU A 423 37.17 14.40 7.07
N GLU A 424 37.18 13.21 7.67
CA GLU A 424 38.39 12.42 7.91
C GLU A 424 39.11 12.04 6.60
N LEU A 425 38.34 11.84 5.53
CA LEU A 425 38.84 11.51 4.19
C LEU A 425 39.14 12.75 3.32
N GLY A 426 39.07 13.96 3.86
CA GLY A 426 39.48 15.20 3.19
C GLY A 426 38.41 15.84 2.28
N ALA A 427 37.12 15.66 2.59
CA ALA A 427 36.07 16.42 1.94
C ALA A 427 36.22 17.93 2.20
N ASP A 428 36.08 18.74 1.14
CA ASP A 428 36.23 20.19 1.21
C ASP A 428 34.96 20.82 1.82
N ILE A 429 35.15 21.50 2.96
CA ILE A 429 34.08 22.16 3.72
C ILE A 429 33.71 23.55 3.17
N ASN A 430 34.46 24.06 2.19
CA ASN A 430 34.29 25.41 1.65
C ASN A 430 33.61 25.46 0.29
N VAL A 431 33.33 24.32 -0.33
CA VAL A 431 32.61 24.27 -1.60
C VAL A 431 31.25 24.93 -1.42
N LYS A 432 30.91 25.81 -2.35
CA LYS A 432 29.63 26.52 -2.37
C LYS A 432 28.75 25.94 -3.46
N ASP A 433 27.51 25.64 -3.09
CA ASP A 433 26.50 25.23 -4.05
C ASP A 433 25.86 26.45 -4.77
N SER A 434 24.85 26.17 -5.59
CA SER A 434 24.08 27.19 -6.33
C SER A 434 23.37 28.23 -5.44
N LEU A 435 23.08 27.90 -4.17
CA LEU A 435 22.54 28.83 -3.18
C LEU A 435 23.64 29.64 -2.47
N GLN A 436 24.91 29.44 -2.85
CA GLN A 436 26.10 29.92 -2.16
C GLN A 436 26.27 29.34 -0.75
N ASP A 437 25.52 28.28 -0.42
CA ASP A 437 25.62 27.61 0.87
C ASP A 437 26.87 26.73 0.88
N LYS A 438 27.63 26.78 1.98
CA LYS A 438 28.58 25.73 2.34
C LYS A 438 27.83 24.56 3.00
N PRO A 439 28.47 23.39 3.23
CA PRO A 439 27.84 22.31 3.98
C PRO A 439 27.29 22.72 5.37
N ILE A 440 27.99 23.61 6.08
CA ILE A 440 27.51 24.14 7.38
C ILE A 440 26.26 25.03 7.24
N ASP A 441 26.12 25.76 6.14
CA ASP A 441 24.95 26.60 5.88
C ASP A 441 23.73 25.74 5.52
N THR A 442 23.96 24.63 4.81
CA THR A 442 22.94 23.58 4.58
C THR A 442 22.41 23.02 5.91
N VAL A 443 23.30 22.76 6.88
CA VAL A 443 22.87 22.30 8.22
C VAL A 443 21.97 23.32 8.91
N ARG A 444 22.31 24.61 8.86
CA ARG A 444 21.51 25.67 9.49
C ARG A 444 20.13 25.76 8.84
N ARG A 445 20.08 25.73 7.50
CA ARG A 445 18.85 25.82 6.71
C ARG A 445 17.84 24.71 7.03
N HIS A 446 18.33 23.49 7.25
CA HIS A 446 17.50 22.30 7.45
C HIS A 446 17.44 21.84 8.92
N CYS A 447 17.99 22.63 9.85
CA CYS A 447 18.07 22.30 11.28
C CYS A 447 18.69 20.90 11.54
N SER A 448 19.77 20.55 10.84
CA SER A 448 20.47 19.26 10.99
C SER A 448 21.38 19.23 12.22
N TYR A 449 20.77 19.19 13.41
CA TYR A 449 21.44 19.38 14.71
C TYR A 449 22.67 18.50 14.95
N ARG A 450 22.66 17.24 14.48
CA ARG A 450 23.76 16.29 14.76
C ARG A 450 25.00 16.63 13.97
N CYS A 451 24.82 17.11 12.74
CA CYS A 451 25.92 17.49 11.87
C CYS A 451 26.50 18.88 12.19
N HIS A 452 25.74 19.74 12.88
CA HIS A 452 26.15 21.12 13.16
C HIS A 452 27.46 21.19 13.94
N ASN A 453 27.56 20.45 15.05
CA ASN A 453 28.72 20.52 15.93
C ASN A 453 30.01 20.07 15.22
N LEU A 454 29.92 19.04 14.38
CA LEU A 454 31.06 18.53 13.61
C LEU A 454 31.55 19.56 12.58
N LEU A 455 30.64 20.11 11.79
CA LEU A 455 30.99 21.07 10.75
C LEU A 455 31.40 22.43 11.30
N ASP A 456 30.80 22.89 12.40
CA ASP A 456 31.20 24.12 13.08
C ASP A 456 32.60 23.99 13.69
N MET A 457 32.90 22.86 14.33
CA MET A 457 34.24 22.58 14.82
C MET A 457 35.27 22.54 13.68
N ALA A 458 34.98 21.83 12.59
CA ALA A 458 35.86 21.77 11.42
C ALA A 458 36.09 23.17 10.81
N THR A 459 35.03 23.98 10.69
CA THR A 459 35.10 25.36 10.18
C THR A 459 35.91 26.27 11.10
N ARG A 460 35.80 26.12 12.43
CA ARG A 460 36.60 26.91 13.40
C ARG A 460 38.07 26.53 13.34
N ILE A 461 38.37 25.24 13.31
CA ILE A 461 39.73 24.69 13.17
C ILE A 461 40.37 25.26 11.90
N GLU A 462 39.71 25.16 10.75
CA GLU A 462 40.23 25.70 9.50
C GLU A 462 40.43 27.22 9.55
N ASN A 463 39.50 27.98 10.12
CA ASN A 463 39.65 29.44 10.28
C ASN A 463 40.80 29.82 11.23
N MET A 464 41.12 28.98 12.22
CA MET A 464 42.30 29.16 13.08
C MET A 464 43.59 28.93 12.27
N TYR A 465 43.64 27.88 11.46
CA TYR A 465 44.80 27.57 10.59
C TYR A 465 44.95 28.52 9.39
N ALA A 466 43.85 29.08 8.87
CA ALA A 466 43.88 30.09 7.80
C ALA A 466 44.53 31.41 8.24
N ARG A 467 44.56 31.69 9.56
CA ARG A 467 45.27 32.84 10.15
C ARG A 467 46.76 32.57 10.45
N GLN A 468 47.21 31.33 10.37
CA GLN A 468 48.59 30.91 10.62
C GLN A 468 49.12 30.08 9.45
N ARG A 469 49.51 30.74 8.36
CA ARG A 469 50.45 30.16 7.40
C ARG A 469 51.82 30.81 7.55
N SER A 470 52.64 30.23 8.42
CA SER A 470 54.09 30.08 8.23
C SER A 470 54.60 28.93 9.12
N ASN A 471 55.14 27.90 8.46
CA ASN A 471 56.02 26.82 8.94
C ASN A 471 55.39 25.58 9.63
N ASP A 472 55.54 24.46 8.91
CA ASP A 472 55.87 23.08 9.30
C ASP A 472 55.24 22.41 10.53
N GLU A 473 54.50 21.31 10.23
CA GLU A 473 54.16 20.10 11.00
C GLU A 473 53.63 20.27 12.45
N ILE A 474 52.50 19.65 12.83
CA ILE A 474 52.48 18.25 13.31
C ILE A 474 51.04 17.72 13.41
N LEU A 475 50.90 16.44 13.04
CA LEU A 475 49.79 15.50 13.19
C LEU A 475 49.30 15.25 14.63
N LEU A 476 48.08 14.69 14.71
CA LEU A 476 47.43 13.94 15.81
C LEU A 476 46.71 14.77 16.91
N GLU A 477 45.37 14.83 16.81
CA GLU A 477 44.43 14.04 17.63
C GLU A 477 42.98 14.51 17.34
N LEU A 478 42.21 13.69 16.61
CA LEU A 478 40.74 13.86 16.49
C LEU A 478 40.08 13.54 17.85
N PRO A 479 39.14 14.35 18.35
CA PRO A 479 38.43 14.03 19.58
C PRO A 479 37.51 12.83 19.38
N LYS A 480 37.55 11.88 20.32
CA LYS A 480 36.60 10.77 20.42
C LYS A 480 35.18 11.29 20.64
N THR A 481 34.29 10.89 19.74
CA THR A 481 32.81 10.88 19.78
C THR A 481 32.14 11.37 21.08
N ILE A 482 31.35 12.46 20.97
CA ILE A 482 30.40 12.89 22.00
C ILE A 482 29.06 12.20 21.73
N LYS A 483 28.55 11.43 22.69
CA LYS A 483 27.25 10.74 22.58
C LYS A 483 26.10 11.76 22.45
N SER A 484 25.13 11.46 21.59
CA SER A 484 23.88 12.21 21.29
C SER A 484 22.89 12.39 22.46
N THR A 485 23.35 12.20 23.70
CA THR A 485 22.56 12.18 24.94
C THR A 485 22.50 13.54 25.66
N ASN A 486 23.05 14.61 25.09
CA ASN A 486 23.26 15.88 25.80
C ASN A 486 22.35 17.05 25.40
N VAL A 487 21.33 16.85 24.55
CA VAL A 487 20.32 17.89 24.32
C VAL A 487 19.16 17.64 25.28
N LYS A 488 19.14 18.36 26.40
CA LYS A 488 18.15 18.20 27.48
C LYS A 488 17.21 19.40 27.58
N SER A 489 17.51 20.54 26.92
CA SER A 489 16.67 21.73 26.97
C SER A 489 16.59 22.51 25.65
N LEU A 490 15.50 23.28 25.48
CA LEU A 490 15.31 24.20 24.35
C LEU A 490 16.42 25.27 24.29
N HIS A 491 16.92 25.70 25.45
CA HIS A 491 18.01 26.67 25.56
C HIS A 491 19.34 26.19 24.96
N GLU A 492 19.65 24.89 25.08
CA GLU A 492 20.83 24.28 24.48
C GLU A 492 20.71 24.19 22.95
N ILE A 493 19.49 23.96 22.45
CA ILE A 493 19.18 24.01 21.01
C ILE A 493 19.33 25.44 20.49
N ASP A 494 18.81 26.41 21.25
CA ASP A 494 18.87 27.82 20.90
C ASP A 494 20.31 28.32 20.81
N MET A 495 21.16 27.96 21.78
CA MET A 495 22.59 28.28 21.73
C MET A 495 23.33 27.53 20.62
N ALA A 496 23.02 26.25 20.39
CA ALA A 496 23.71 25.44 19.38
C ALA A 496 23.39 25.85 17.94
N MET A 497 22.18 26.35 17.68
CA MET A 497 21.79 26.81 16.34
C MET A 497 21.84 28.33 16.15
N GLY A 498 22.05 29.12 17.21
CA GLY A 498 22.01 30.59 17.17
C GLY A 498 20.59 31.17 17.08
N LEU A 499 19.62 30.54 17.75
CA LEU A 499 18.22 30.99 17.77
C LEU A 499 18.00 32.17 18.75
N PRO A 500 16.93 32.97 18.57
CA PRO A 500 16.69 34.17 19.37
C PRO A 500 16.39 33.90 20.86
N GLU A 501 16.82 34.78 21.77
CA GLU A 501 16.64 34.64 23.25
C GLU A 501 15.16 34.76 23.75
N HIS A 502 14.19 35.02 22.88
CA HIS A 502 12.78 35.29 23.26
C HIS A 502 11.77 34.42 22.50
N ARG A 503 10.66 34.07 23.18
CA ARG A 503 9.66 33.11 22.66
C ARG A 503 8.91 33.57 21.40
N ILE A 504 8.52 34.85 21.30
CA ILE A 504 7.81 35.36 20.12
C ILE A 504 8.70 35.25 18.87
N PRO A 505 9.95 35.75 18.89
CA PRO A 505 10.92 35.50 17.81
C PRO A 505 11.15 34.01 17.50
N PHE A 506 11.11 33.12 18.50
CA PHE A 506 11.21 31.67 18.26
C PHE A 506 9.99 31.11 17.50
N TRP A 507 8.77 31.52 17.84
CA TRP A 507 7.56 31.09 17.11
C TRP A 507 7.54 31.62 15.69
N ASP A 508 7.95 32.87 15.49
CA ASP A 508 8.10 33.47 14.17
C ASP A 508 9.20 32.77 13.38
N TYR A 509 10.31 32.39 14.01
CA TYR A 509 11.37 31.58 13.38
C TYR A 509 10.85 30.21 12.93
N LEU A 510 10.09 29.50 13.78
CA LEU A 510 9.48 28.22 13.39
C LEU A 510 8.48 28.38 12.24
N LEU A 511 7.65 29.42 12.28
CA LEU A 511 6.74 29.73 11.19
C LEU A 511 7.51 30.06 9.90
N GLN A 512 8.55 30.88 9.95
CA GLN A 512 9.39 31.22 8.80
C GLN A 512 10.11 29.99 8.23
N THR A 513 10.61 29.12 9.09
CA THR A 513 11.36 27.93 8.68
C THR A 513 10.44 26.86 8.06
N TYR A 514 9.28 26.60 8.69
CA TYR A 514 8.44 25.45 8.34
C TYR A 514 7.13 25.81 7.63
N TYR A 515 6.71 27.07 7.58
CA TYR A 515 5.40 27.46 7.01
C TYR A 515 5.49 28.62 6.01
N ASP A 516 5.99 29.79 6.41
CA ASP A 516 6.06 30.97 5.56
C ASP A 516 7.14 30.83 4.46
N ARG A 517 8.28 30.17 4.78
CA ARG A 517 9.42 29.84 3.90
C ARG A 517 10.17 31.05 3.30
N THR A 518 11.43 30.86 2.92
CA THR A 518 12.20 31.86 2.15
C THR A 518 11.77 31.86 0.67
N PRO A 519 12.03 32.93 -0.11
CA PRO A 519 11.64 33.00 -1.52
C PRO A 519 12.19 31.85 -2.39
N GLU A 520 13.44 31.45 -2.17
CA GLU A 520 14.10 30.37 -2.91
C GLU A 520 13.47 29.02 -2.58
N ASN A 521 13.21 28.77 -1.29
CA ASN A 521 12.52 27.58 -0.81
C ASN A 521 11.09 27.54 -1.35
N ALA A 522 10.33 28.64 -1.25
CA ALA A 522 8.98 28.74 -1.79
C ALA A 522 8.96 28.45 -3.31
N SER A 523 9.89 29.02 -4.08
CA SER A 523 10.01 28.76 -5.51
C SER A 523 10.31 27.29 -5.84
N GLU A 524 11.19 26.64 -5.07
CA GLU A 524 11.46 25.21 -5.27
C GLU A 524 10.29 24.33 -4.84
N VAL A 525 9.60 24.65 -3.74
CA VAL A 525 8.38 23.94 -3.33
C VAL A 525 7.27 24.08 -4.36
N ASP A 526 7.09 25.26 -4.95
CA ASP A 526 6.12 25.48 -6.01
C ASP A 526 6.46 24.65 -7.27
N ARG A 527 7.75 24.54 -7.61
CA ARG A 527 8.22 23.65 -8.69
C ARG A 527 7.97 22.17 -8.36
N ILE A 528 8.28 21.73 -7.14
CA ILE A 528 7.99 20.37 -6.68
C ILE A 528 6.50 20.07 -6.81
N ALA A 529 5.65 20.96 -6.29
CA ALA A 529 4.21 20.80 -6.39
C ALA A 529 3.75 20.74 -7.85
N MET A 530 4.27 21.62 -8.72
CA MET A 530 3.93 21.62 -10.14
C MET A 530 4.33 20.31 -10.84
N GLU A 531 5.56 19.82 -10.62
CA GLU A 531 6.06 18.59 -11.22
C GLU A 531 5.32 17.36 -10.69
N VAL A 532 5.03 17.28 -9.38
CA VAL A 532 4.23 16.18 -8.81
C VAL A 532 2.80 16.19 -9.37
N ASN A 533 2.18 17.36 -9.51
CA ASN A 533 0.87 17.47 -10.17
C ASN A 533 0.92 17.03 -11.65
N SER A 534 2.00 17.38 -12.36
CA SER A 534 2.22 16.98 -13.76
C SER A 534 2.46 15.47 -13.89
N LEU A 535 3.21 14.89 -12.96
CA LEU A 535 3.44 13.45 -12.86
C LEU A 535 2.12 12.71 -12.69
N VAL A 536 1.30 13.09 -11.71
CA VAL A 536 0.00 12.43 -11.47
C VAL A 536 -0.93 12.58 -12.68
N LYS A 537 -0.93 13.74 -13.36
CA LYS A 537 -1.65 13.94 -14.63
C LYS A 537 -1.16 12.98 -15.72
N SER A 538 0.15 12.83 -15.86
CA SER A 538 0.75 11.95 -16.86
C SER A 538 0.46 10.48 -16.57
N LEU A 539 0.50 10.06 -15.30
CA LEU A 539 0.12 8.72 -14.86
C LEU A 539 -1.36 8.44 -15.16
N CYS A 540 -2.27 9.35 -14.80
CA CYS A 540 -3.69 9.19 -15.11
C CYS A 540 -3.97 9.17 -16.62
N GLY A 541 -3.24 9.99 -17.38
CA GLY A 541 -3.31 9.99 -18.85
C GLY A 541 -2.83 8.67 -19.46
N ALA A 542 -1.74 8.10 -18.95
CA ALA A 542 -1.24 6.79 -19.38
C ALA A 542 -2.25 5.67 -19.06
N ILE A 543 -2.79 5.64 -17.85
CA ILE A 543 -3.81 4.66 -17.43
C ILE A 543 -5.05 4.76 -18.34
N SER A 544 -5.54 5.96 -18.61
CA SER A 544 -6.70 6.19 -19.49
C SER A 544 -6.43 5.80 -20.96
N GLN A 545 -5.16 5.75 -21.39
CA GLN A 545 -4.78 5.24 -22.71
C GLN A 545 -4.76 3.71 -22.77
N TYR A 546 -4.43 3.05 -21.65
CA TYR A 546 -4.51 1.58 -21.57
C TYR A 546 -5.95 1.10 -21.59
N ASP A 547 -6.82 1.77 -20.82
CA ASP A 547 -8.24 1.46 -20.75
C ASP A 547 -9.06 2.74 -20.47
N PRO A 548 -9.95 3.16 -21.41
CA PRO A 548 -10.76 4.36 -21.26
C PRO A 548 -11.70 4.38 -20.05
N ILE A 549 -12.02 3.24 -19.41
CA ILE A 549 -12.87 3.22 -18.20
C ILE A 549 -12.25 3.99 -17.02
N PHE A 550 -10.93 4.16 -17.05
CA PHE A 550 -10.16 4.91 -16.06
C PHE A 550 -9.90 6.36 -16.48
N HIS A 551 -10.80 6.97 -17.25
CA HIS A 551 -10.78 8.43 -17.38
C HIS A 551 -11.02 9.06 -16.00
N MET A 552 -10.07 9.88 -15.53
CA MET A 552 -10.05 10.38 -14.16
C MET A 552 -9.85 11.89 -14.08
N SER A 553 -10.71 12.53 -13.30
CA SER A 553 -10.49 13.89 -12.81
C SER A 553 -9.65 13.86 -11.53
N ILE A 554 -8.56 14.65 -11.51
CA ILE A 554 -7.57 14.65 -10.43
C ILE A 554 -7.85 15.79 -9.46
N PHE A 555 -7.97 15.46 -8.17
CA PHE A 555 -8.18 16.43 -7.10
C PHE A 555 -7.04 16.35 -6.08
N PRO A 556 -6.14 17.35 -6.02
CA PRO A 556 -5.20 17.47 -4.92
C PRO A 556 -5.97 17.61 -3.61
N THR A 557 -5.56 16.86 -2.59
CA THR A 557 -6.16 16.83 -1.26
C THR A 557 -5.09 16.94 -0.17
N GLY A 558 -5.49 16.76 1.09
CA GLY A 558 -4.59 16.83 2.22
C GLY A 558 -4.02 18.23 2.47
N SER A 559 -2.95 18.28 3.25
CA SER A 559 -2.46 19.56 3.79
C SER A 559 -1.82 20.48 2.74
N SER A 560 -1.27 19.91 1.67
CA SER A 560 -0.73 20.66 0.53
C SER A 560 -1.86 21.39 -0.21
N ALA A 561 -2.95 20.70 -0.51
CA ALA A 561 -4.12 21.31 -1.16
C ALA A 561 -4.82 22.35 -0.28
N GLU A 562 -4.82 22.16 1.05
CA GLU A 562 -5.38 23.09 2.04
C GLU A 562 -4.56 24.36 2.25
N GLN A 563 -3.32 24.43 1.73
CA GLN A 563 -2.34 25.48 2.06
C GLN A 563 -1.98 25.50 3.56
N THR A 564 -1.95 24.31 4.18
CA THR A 564 -1.61 24.10 5.59
C THR A 564 -0.44 23.13 5.78
N LYS A 565 0.24 22.71 4.70
CA LYS A 565 1.46 21.87 4.77
C LYS A 565 2.54 22.63 5.55
N VAL A 566 3.18 21.91 6.44
CA VAL A 566 4.23 22.41 7.33
C VAL A 566 5.45 21.52 7.11
N GLY A 567 6.63 22.13 7.02
CA GLY A 567 7.90 21.48 6.76
C GLY A 567 8.14 21.25 5.28
N GLN A 568 8.84 20.15 4.99
CA GLN A 568 9.25 19.75 3.64
C GLN A 568 8.02 19.38 2.78
N PRO A 569 8.07 19.56 1.45
CA PRO A 569 7.05 19.09 0.53
C PRO A 569 7.23 17.57 0.26
N ASP A 570 7.20 16.78 1.33
CA ASP A 570 7.53 15.34 1.35
C ASP A 570 6.31 14.42 1.16
N GLU A 571 5.12 14.99 0.95
CA GLU A 571 3.86 14.23 0.88
C GLU A 571 2.83 14.98 0.03
N PHE A 572 2.20 14.27 -0.90
CA PHE A 572 1.09 14.78 -1.70
C PHE A 572 -0.04 13.75 -1.80
N ASP A 573 -1.23 14.17 -1.39
CA ASP A 573 -2.44 13.36 -1.43
C ASP A 573 -3.30 13.73 -2.65
N PHE A 574 -3.75 12.75 -3.41
CA PHE A 574 -4.65 12.95 -4.55
C PHE A 574 -5.85 12.02 -4.45
N VAL A 575 -7.03 12.59 -4.69
CA VAL A 575 -8.23 11.81 -4.98
C VAL A 575 -8.41 11.75 -6.49
N LEU A 576 -8.47 10.53 -7.02
CA LEU A 576 -8.65 10.24 -8.44
C LEU A 576 -10.11 9.88 -8.69
N CYS A 577 -10.87 10.80 -9.27
CA CYS A 577 -12.30 10.62 -9.49
C CYS A 577 -12.56 9.98 -10.85
N ILE A 578 -13.12 8.77 -10.85
CA ILE A 578 -13.39 8.01 -12.07
C ILE A 578 -14.66 8.57 -12.72
N ASP A 579 -14.49 9.29 -13.83
CA ASP A 579 -15.54 10.12 -14.42
C ASP A 579 -16.65 9.27 -15.06
N GLN A 580 -16.29 8.20 -15.76
CA GLN A 580 -17.28 7.29 -16.35
C GLN A 580 -18.16 6.63 -15.28
N LEU A 581 -17.56 6.14 -14.18
CA LEU A 581 -18.33 5.60 -13.06
C LEU A 581 -19.25 6.67 -12.47
N ASN A 582 -18.82 7.93 -12.41
CA ASN A 582 -19.68 9.01 -11.93
C ASN A 582 -20.93 9.19 -12.80
N GLU A 583 -20.80 9.13 -14.12
CA GLU A 583 -21.90 9.31 -15.08
C GLU A 583 -22.91 8.16 -15.05
N ILE A 584 -22.42 6.92 -14.98
CA ILE A 584 -23.27 5.71 -15.12
C ILE A 584 -23.79 5.15 -13.79
N THR A 585 -23.50 5.81 -12.67
CA THR A 585 -23.94 5.36 -11.34
C THR A 585 -24.63 6.48 -10.55
N LYS A 586 -25.51 6.08 -9.63
CA LYS A 586 -26.11 6.99 -8.64
C LYS A 586 -25.83 6.51 -7.21
N PRO A 587 -25.67 7.43 -6.24
CA PRO A 587 -25.53 7.05 -4.84
C PRO A 587 -26.87 6.49 -4.33
N VAL A 588 -26.80 5.42 -3.54
CA VAL A 588 -27.94 4.76 -2.90
C VAL A 588 -27.60 4.49 -1.44
N MET A 589 -28.51 4.84 -0.53
CA MET A 589 -28.37 4.57 0.90
C MET A 589 -29.18 3.30 1.22
N ILE A 590 -28.48 2.18 1.48
CA ILE A 590 -29.11 1.00 2.08
C ILE A 590 -29.26 1.19 3.59
N LYS A 591 -30.05 0.35 4.26
CA LYS A 591 -30.36 0.50 5.69
C LYS A 591 -29.09 0.59 6.56
N GLU A 592 -28.08 -0.17 6.19
CA GLU A 592 -26.78 -0.30 6.83
C GLU A 592 -25.88 0.95 6.63
N CYS A 593 -26.17 1.80 5.64
CA CYS A 593 -25.42 3.03 5.35
C CYS A 593 -25.80 4.22 6.27
N ILE A 594 -27.01 4.23 6.81
CA ILE A 594 -27.59 5.43 7.46
C ILE A 594 -26.82 5.83 8.74
N GLU A 595 -26.22 4.86 9.43
CA GLU A 595 -25.52 5.07 10.70
C GLU A 595 -23.98 5.02 10.57
N SER A 596 -23.43 4.85 9.36
CA SER A 596 -22.06 4.32 9.20
C SER A 596 -21.10 5.16 8.36
N GLY A 597 -21.50 6.29 7.78
CA GLY A 597 -20.57 7.11 6.96
C GLY A 597 -20.16 6.45 5.63
N PHE A 598 -20.96 5.49 5.13
CA PHE A 598 -20.82 4.85 3.82
C PHE A 598 -22.01 5.16 2.92
N ALA A 599 -21.83 4.98 1.60
CA ALA A 599 -22.91 4.96 0.62
C ALA A 599 -22.63 3.91 -0.45
N CYS A 600 -23.67 3.37 -1.09
CA CYS A 600 -23.51 2.42 -2.20
C CYS A 600 -23.60 3.14 -3.55
N LEU A 601 -22.98 2.58 -4.58
CA LEU A 601 -23.18 2.99 -5.97
C LEU A 601 -24.02 1.96 -6.71
N LYS A 602 -25.06 2.41 -7.42
CA LYS A 602 -25.89 1.56 -8.28
C LYS A 602 -25.84 2.06 -9.72
N PHE A 603 -25.63 1.15 -10.66
CA PHE A 603 -25.67 1.46 -12.09
C PHE A 603 -27.05 1.95 -12.51
N THR A 604 -27.09 2.94 -13.39
CA THR A 604 -28.32 3.57 -13.89
C THR A 604 -28.96 2.80 -15.05
N HIS A 605 -28.15 2.05 -15.81
CA HIS A 605 -28.58 1.25 -16.96
C HIS A 605 -28.84 -0.22 -16.59
N ASN A 606 -29.82 -0.84 -17.24
CA ASN A 606 -30.11 -2.27 -17.16
C ASN A 606 -30.38 -2.82 -18.57
N PRO A 607 -29.54 -3.73 -19.11
CA PRO A 607 -28.36 -4.33 -18.46
C PRO A 607 -27.22 -3.33 -18.25
N VAL A 608 -26.31 -3.66 -17.31
CA VAL A 608 -25.08 -2.89 -17.06
C VAL A 608 -24.20 -2.89 -18.32
N PRO A 609 -23.52 -1.78 -18.68
CA PRO A 609 -22.63 -1.75 -19.84
C PRO A 609 -21.56 -2.86 -19.79
N ALA A 610 -21.26 -3.47 -20.94
CA ALA A 610 -20.39 -4.65 -21.02
C ALA A 610 -19.02 -4.46 -20.33
N ALA A 611 -18.42 -3.27 -20.47
CA ALA A 611 -17.14 -2.92 -19.84
C ALA A 611 -17.18 -2.92 -18.30
N PHE A 612 -18.35 -2.70 -17.70
CA PHE A 612 -18.54 -2.66 -16.25
C PHE A 612 -19.22 -3.90 -15.67
N GLN A 613 -19.63 -4.84 -16.53
CA GLN A 613 -20.36 -6.04 -16.12
C GLN A 613 -19.56 -6.89 -15.10
N SER A 614 -18.23 -6.91 -15.23
CA SER A 614 -17.34 -7.63 -14.30
C SER A 614 -17.14 -6.91 -12.96
N PHE A 615 -17.65 -5.69 -12.80
CA PHE A 615 -17.53 -4.87 -11.58
C PHE A 615 -18.88 -4.58 -10.91
N CYS A 616 -19.93 -5.34 -11.25
CA CYS A 616 -21.24 -5.22 -10.64
C CYS A 616 -21.73 -6.54 -10.04
N ASP A 617 -22.52 -6.46 -8.99
CA ASP A 617 -23.28 -7.59 -8.51
C ASP A 617 -24.58 -7.78 -9.30
N SER A 618 -25.29 -8.87 -9.00
CA SER A 618 -26.53 -9.23 -9.69
C SER A 618 -27.70 -8.25 -9.52
N GLU A 619 -27.61 -7.31 -8.57
CA GLU A 619 -28.62 -6.28 -8.33
C GLU A 619 -28.24 -4.94 -8.99
N GLY A 620 -27.10 -4.91 -9.70
CA GLY A 620 -26.55 -3.74 -10.35
C GLY A 620 -25.81 -2.78 -9.41
N TYR A 621 -25.38 -3.25 -8.22
CA TYR A 621 -24.49 -2.46 -7.36
C TYR A 621 -23.03 -2.62 -7.79
N PHE A 622 -22.27 -1.54 -7.70
CA PHE A 622 -20.84 -1.53 -8.02
C PHE A 622 -20.01 -2.23 -6.94
N LEU A 623 -18.98 -2.96 -7.37
CA LEU A 623 -18.04 -3.67 -6.52
C LEU A 623 -16.64 -3.05 -6.69
N ALA A 624 -16.13 -2.40 -5.65
CA ALA A 624 -14.88 -1.65 -5.70
C ALA A 624 -13.62 -2.53 -5.83
N PHE A 625 -13.55 -3.65 -5.12
CA PHE A 625 -12.35 -4.48 -5.03
C PHE A 625 -11.81 -4.99 -6.38
N PRO A 626 -12.60 -5.66 -7.25
CA PRO A 626 -12.10 -6.12 -8.56
C PRO A 626 -11.68 -4.95 -9.47
N PHE A 627 -12.37 -3.81 -9.36
CA PHE A 627 -12.02 -2.60 -10.10
C PHE A 627 -10.66 -2.03 -9.66
N LEU A 628 -10.40 -2.02 -8.36
CA LEU A 628 -9.12 -1.59 -7.78
C LEU A 628 -7.96 -2.53 -8.12
N GLN A 629 -8.22 -3.84 -8.29
CA GLN A 629 -7.20 -4.79 -8.74
C GLN A 629 -6.71 -4.49 -10.15
N LEU A 630 -7.63 -4.17 -11.05
CA LEU A 630 -7.26 -3.74 -12.40
C LEU A 630 -6.52 -2.40 -12.38
N PHE A 631 -7.02 -1.43 -11.60
CA PHE A 631 -6.37 -0.13 -11.42
C PHE A 631 -4.93 -0.25 -10.93
N ASN A 632 -4.68 -1.08 -9.91
CA ASN A 632 -3.36 -1.34 -9.34
C ASN A 632 -2.34 -1.73 -10.41
N ARG A 633 -2.74 -2.59 -11.35
CA ARG A 633 -1.86 -3.07 -12.44
C ARG A 633 -1.53 -1.98 -13.43
N TYR A 634 -2.54 -1.24 -13.88
CA TYR A 634 -2.33 -0.14 -14.81
C TYR A 634 -1.49 0.98 -14.19
N LEU A 635 -1.65 1.25 -12.90
CA LEU A 635 -0.82 2.20 -12.17
C LEU A 635 0.64 1.73 -12.11
N LYS A 636 0.90 0.47 -11.73
CA LYS A 636 2.26 -0.10 -11.76
C LYS A 636 2.87 -0.03 -13.16
N ARG A 637 2.10 -0.36 -14.20
CA ARG A 637 2.54 -0.27 -15.59
C ARG A 637 2.91 1.16 -15.96
N ALA A 638 2.09 2.15 -15.61
CA ALA A 638 2.37 3.56 -15.86
C ALA A 638 3.62 4.07 -15.15
N LEU A 639 3.86 3.66 -13.90
CA LEU A 639 5.09 4.01 -13.16
C LEU A 639 6.35 3.44 -13.84
N ASN A 640 6.22 2.39 -14.65
CA ASN A 640 7.32 1.79 -15.39
C ASN A 640 7.37 2.22 -16.86
N GLU A 641 6.85 3.40 -17.21
CA GLU A 641 6.99 3.96 -18.56
C GLU A 641 8.09 5.04 -18.62
N ASN A 642 9.02 4.88 -19.57
CA ASN A 642 10.18 5.78 -19.73
C ASN A 642 9.76 7.23 -19.97
N ARG A 643 8.65 7.44 -20.68
CA ARG A 643 8.15 8.77 -21.03
C ARG A 643 7.75 9.59 -19.81
N ILE A 644 7.44 8.96 -18.69
CA ILE A 644 7.05 9.64 -17.44
C ILE A 644 8.26 10.30 -16.77
N TRP A 645 9.46 9.72 -16.94
CA TRP A 645 10.64 10.03 -16.15
C TRP A 645 11.80 10.65 -16.95
N ASN A 646 11.61 10.89 -18.24
CA ASN A 646 12.67 11.35 -19.14
C ASN A 646 13.08 12.82 -18.92
N THR A 647 12.34 13.61 -18.15
CA THR A 647 12.55 15.05 -17.92
C THR A 647 12.25 15.43 -16.46
N GLY A 648 12.73 16.60 -16.03
CA GLY A 648 12.49 17.11 -14.68
C GLY A 648 13.48 16.61 -13.62
N ASN A 649 13.12 16.88 -12.37
CA ASN A 649 13.93 16.58 -11.18
C ASN A 649 13.38 15.44 -10.33
N LEU A 650 12.22 14.91 -10.71
CA LEU A 650 11.61 13.74 -10.11
C LEU A 650 12.18 12.47 -10.71
N TYR A 651 12.44 11.49 -9.84
CA TYR A 651 12.81 10.16 -10.28
C TYR A 651 12.18 9.10 -9.39
N TYR A 652 11.82 7.98 -10.00
CA TYR A 652 11.21 6.83 -9.35
C TYR A 652 12.23 5.70 -9.24
N ASN A 653 12.50 5.29 -8.01
CA ASN A 653 13.31 4.10 -7.77
C ASN A 653 12.43 2.86 -7.86
N TYR A 654 12.77 1.95 -8.76
CA TYR A 654 12.01 0.74 -9.01
C TYR A 654 12.02 -0.23 -7.81
N GLU A 655 12.99 -0.12 -6.89
CA GLU A 655 13.04 -0.92 -5.66
C GLU A 655 12.03 -0.45 -4.61
N ASP A 656 11.64 0.83 -4.65
CA ASP A 656 10.59 1.38 -3.80
C ASP A 656 9.25 0.88 -4.37
N LYS A 657 8.90 -0.35 -3.97
CA LYS A 657 7.68 -1.03 -4.40
C LYS A 657 6.47 -0.18 -4.02
N MET A 658 5.57 0.05 -4.99
CA MET A 658 4.28 0.65 -4.69
C MET A 658 3.54 -0.22 -3.68
N GLU A 659 3.16 0.39 -2.56
CA GLU A 659 2.44 -0.27 -1.47
C GLU A 659 0.97 0.13 -1.51
N VAL A 660 0.10 -0.80 -1.12
CA VAL A 660 -1.29 -0.48 -0.83
C VAL A 660 -1.46 -0.54 0.68
N ILE A 661 -1.85 0.59 1.27
CA ILE A 661 -1.94 0.73 2.74
C ILE A 661 -2.95 -0.28 3.28
N LYS A 662 -2.55 -1.07 4.28
CA LYS A 662 -3.42 -2.08 4.91
C LYS A 662 -4.75 -1.46 5.35
N GLY A 663 -5.87 -2.13 5.03
CA GLY A 663 -7.21 -1.67 5.38
C GLY A 663 -7.77 -0.55 4.48
N LYS A 664 -7.00 -0.03 3.50
CA LYS A 664 -7.38 1.16 2.72
C LYS A 664 -7.01 1.06 1.23
N PRO A 665 -7.81 1.64 0.30
CA PRO A 665 -7.49 1.70 -1.13
C PRO A 665 -6.58 2.89 -1.43
N VAL A 666 -5.49 3.04 -0.67
CA VAL A 666 -4.50 4.10 -0.87
C VAL A 666 -3.29 3.47 -1.55
N PHE A 667 -3.05 3.87 -2.79
CA PHE A 667 -1.88 3.47 -3.56
C PHE A 667 -0.77 4.46 -3.28
N ASN A 668 0.19 4.02 -2.48
CA ASN A 668 1.32 4.83 -2.04
C ASN A 668 2.57 4.41 -2.81
N PHE A 669 3.30 5.38 -3.34
CA PHE A 669 4.64 5.19 -3.87
C PHE A 669 5.49 6.42 -3.60
N ASP A 670 6.79 6.20 -3.53
CA ASP A 670 7.74 7.26 -3.24
C ASP A 670 8.52 7.65 -4.50
N VAL A 671 8.68 8.96 -4.69
CA VAL A 671 9.57 9.55 -5.70
C VAL A 671 10.61 10.40 -5.00
N TYR A 672 11.68 10.73 -5.71
CA TYR A 672 12.78 11.49 -5.15
C TYR A 672 13.01 12.76 -5.97
N TRP A 673 13.22 13.86 -5.28
CA TRP A 673 13.48 15.17 -5.87
C TRP A 673 14.93 15.57 -5.72
N ILE A 674 15.58 15.90 -6.84
CA ILE A 674 16.93 16.46 -6.87
C ILE A 674 16.86 17.95 -7.21
N GLY A 675 17.20 18.81 -6.25
CA GLY A 675 17.15 20.25 -6.43
C GLY A 675 18.18 21.04 -5.63
N SER A 676 18.10 22.36 -5.75
CA SER A 676 19.03 23.31 -5.11
C SER A 676 18.85 23.39 -3.59
N VAL A 677 17.62 23.41 -3.09
CA VAL A 677 17.30 23.47 -1.65
C VAL A 677 17.22 22.05 -1.09
N TYR A 678 16.64 21.13 -1.85
CA TYR A 678 16.35 19.76 -1.43
C TYR A 678 17.24 18.76 -2.17
N LYS A 679 18.26 18.24 -1.47
CA LYS A 679 19.33 17.39 -2.02
C LYS A 679 18.96 15.90 -2.00
N GLN A 680 17.92 15.46 -2.72
CA GLN A 680 17.33 14.10 -2.65
C GLN A 680 16.21 13.96 -1.60
N LEU A 681 15.21 14.84 -1.69
CA LEU A 681 14.00 14.74 -0.88
C LEU A 681 13.14 13.55 -1.32
N LYS A 682 12.84 12.65 -0.39
CA LYS A 682 11.86 11.59 -0.56
C LYS A 682 10.45 12.17 -0.46
N ILE A 683 9.64 12.01 -1.50
CA ILE A 683 8.28 12.51 -1.60
C ILE A 683 7.33 11.33 -1.73
N SER A 684 6.44 11.19 -0.76
CA SER A 684 5.39 10.17 -0.78
C SER A 684 4.16 10.69 -1.53
N ILE A 685 3.62 9.89 -2.44
CA ILE A 685 2.42 10.23 -3.22
C ILE A 685 1.33 9.21 -2.91
N ASP A 686 0.22 9.71 -2.36
CA ASP A 686 -0.97 8.93 -2.06
C ASP A 686 -2.01 9.13 -3.16
N LEU A 687 -2.38 8.07 -3.85
CA LEU A 687 -3.45 8.07 -4.84
C LEU A 687 -4.66 7.31 -4.29
N VAL A 688 -5.82 7.98 -4.24
CA VAL A 688 -7.06 7.45 -3.68
C VAL A 688 -8.16 7.45 -4.74
N PRO A 689 -8.48 6.29 -5.34
CA PRO A 689 -9.58 6.18 -6.29
C PRO A 689 -10.95 6.42 -5.63
N ALA A 690 -11.79 7.21 -6.29
CA ALA A 690 -13.10 7.61 -5.79
C ALA A 690 -14.09 7.92 -6.91
N VAL A 691 -15.34 8.18 -6.53
CA VAL A 691 -16.37 8.76 -7.39
C VAL A 691 -16.86 10.06 -6.77
N TYR A 692 -16.87 11.16 -7.54
CA TYR A 692 -17.26 12.47 -7.03
C TYR A 692 -18.75 12.75 -7.22
N LYS A 693 -19.51 12.73 -6.13
CA LYS A 693 -20.95 13.04 -6.14
C LYS A 693 -21.19 14.47 -5.65
N ARG A 694 -21.09 15.43 -6.58
CA ARG A 694 -21.37 16.85 -6.31
C ARG A 694 -22.79 17.04 -5.79
N GLY A 695 -22.93 17.86 -4.75
CA GLY A 695 -24.21 18.17 -4.10
C GLY A 695 -24.85 17.00 -3.31
N PHE A 696 -24.29 15.80 -3.35
CA PHE A 696 -24.76 14.68 -2.53
C PHE A 696 -24.13 14.76 -1.13
N TRP A 697 -24.96 14.57 -0.12
CA TRP A 697 -24.56 14.45 1.27
C TRP A 697 -25.37 13.36 1.98
N PRO A 698 -24.73 12.54 2.83
CA PRO A 698 -25.45 11.64 3.73
C PRO A 698 -26.42 12.40 4.65
N ALA A 699 -27.55 11.78 4.98
CA ALA A 699 -28.63 12.42 5.74
C ALA A 699 -28.25 12.83 7.19
N ASN A 700 -27.14 12.31 7.72
CA ASN A 700 -26.66 12.54 9.08
C ASN A 700 -25.77 13.79 9.23
N ILE A 701 -25.47 14.53 8.16
CA ILE A 701 -24.64 15.74 8.23
C ILE A 701 -25.54 16.98 8.36
N ASN A 702 -25.36 17.74 9.45
CA ASN A 702 -26.04 19.01 9.66
C ASN A 702 -25.09 20.20 9.41
N PHE A 703 -25.40 21.04 8.42
CA PHE A 703 -24.60 22.20 8.04
C PHE A 703 -24.95 23.49 8.80
N GLU A 704 -26.03 23.54 9.58
CA GLU A 704 -26.58 24.78 10.14
C GLU A 704 -25.65 25.49 11.12
N HIS A 705 -24.80 24.74 11.84
CA HIS A 705 -23.90 25.27 12.86
C HIS A 705 -22.43 25.34 12.44
N MET A 706 -22.11 25.01 11.19
CA MET A 706 -20.73 24.96 10.72
C MET A 706 -20.21 26.36 10.38
N PRO A 707 -19.10 26.83 10.98
CA PRO A 707 -18.61 28.16 10.71
C PRO A 707 -18.00 28.26 9.30
N LEU A 708 -18.07 29.45 8.70
CA LEU A 708 -17.60 29.75 7.32
C LEU A 708 -18.33 28.96 6.21
N MET A 709 -19.44 28.31 6.53
CA MET A 709 -20.21 27.54 5.55
C MET A 709 -20.90 28.46 4.54
N THR A 710 -20.68 28.21 3.25
CA THR A 710 -21.33 28.93 2.13
C THR A 710 -22.11 27.95 1.25
N GLU A 711 -23.02 28.47 0.42
CA GLU A 711 -23.75 27.64 -0.55
C GLU A 711 -22.83 26.95 -1.57
N ALA A 712 -21.70 27.58 -1.90
CA ALA A 712 -20.68 26.96 -2.75
C ALA A 712 -20.04 25.73 -2.08
N ILE A 713 -19.74 25.83 -0.78
CA ILE A 713 -19.20 24.71 0.00
C ILE A 713 -20.26 23.62 0.16
N LYS A 714 -21.55 23.97 0.34
CA LYS A 714 -22.63 22.96 0.39
C LYS A 714 -22.74 22.20 -0.94
N LYS A 715 -22.62 22.90 -2.06
CA LYS A 715 -22.68 22.30 -3.40
C LYS A 715 -21.47 21.44 -3.75
N SER A 716 -20.37 21.49 -2.99
CA SER A 716 -19.22 20.63 -3.25
C SER A 716 -19.61 19.15 -3.14
N GLY A 717 -20.50 18.77 -2.22
CA GLY A 717 -20.82 17.36 -1.98
C GLY A 717 -19.62 16.57 -1.45
N CYS A 718 -19.63 15.25 -1.68
CA CYS A 718 -18.63 14.34 -1.14
C CYS A 718 -17.99 13.42 -2.20
N PHE A 719 -16.83 12.87 -1.83
CA PHE A 719 -16.25 11.73 -2.54
C PHE A 719 -16.77 10.43 -1.96
N LEU A 720 -17.07 9.46 -2.82
CA LEU A 720 -17.25 8.07 -2.45
C LEU A 720 -15.93 7.35 -2.74
N ILE A 721 -15.11 7.20 -1.71
CA ILE A 721 -13.82 6.49 -1.80
C ILE A 721 -14.10 5.02 -2.05
N LEU A 722 -13.35 4.39 -2.95
CA LEU A 722 -13.52 2.97 -3.28
C LEU A 722 -13.03 2.02 -2.17
N GLN A 723 -13.22 2.40 -0.91
CA GLN A 723 -12.93 1.62 0.28
C GLN A 723 -14.22 0.91 0.70
N SER A 724 -14.26 -0.42 0.55
CA SER A 724 -15.36 -1.23 1.07
C SER A 724 -15.21 -1.49 2.57
N ARG A 725 -16.32 -1.85 3.23
CA ARG A 725 -16.33 -2.25 4.65
C ARG A 725 -16.02 -3.74 4.86
N SER A 726 -15.82 -4.48 3.77
CA SER A 726 -15.45 -5.89 3.77
C SER A 726 -14.07 -6.14 4.39
N ASN A 727 -13.85 -7.35 4.91
CA ASN A 727 -12.53 -7.77 5.43
C ASN A 727 -11.52 -8.03 4.29
N GLU A 728 -11.90 -7.76 3.03
CA GLU A 728 -11.08 -7.85 1.82
C GLU A 728 -9.83 -6.95 1.88
N PHE A 729 -9.71 -6.07 2.88
CA PHE A 729 -8.53 -5.24 3.11
C PHE A 729 -7.71 -5.60 4.38
N ASP A 730 -8.14 -6.59 5.19
CA ASP A 730 -7.71 -6.73 6.59
C ASP A 730 -6.83 -7.98 6.93
N THR A 731 -6.82 -9.04 6.11
CA THR A 731 -6.07 -10.29 6.38
C THR A 731 -4.64 -10.29 5.77
N LYS A 732 -3.72 -11.08 6.34
CA LYS A 732 -2.25 -10.98 6.10
C LYS A 732 -1.79 -11.43 4.70
N LYS A 733 -0.86 -10.63 4.14
CA LYS A 733 -0.15 -10.67 2.84
C LYS A 733 -0.98 -10.29 1.60
N HIS A 734 -0.92 -9.00 1.25
CA HIS A 734 -1.10 -8.41 -0.09
C HIS A 734 -2.39 -8.78 -0.85
N LEU A 735 -3.52 -8.20 -0.45
CA LEU A 735 -4.85 -8.42 -1.05
C LEU A 735 -5.00 -7.96 -2.50
N PHE A 736 -4.04 -7.22 -3.05
CA PHE A 736 -3.93 -6.98 -4.49
C PHE A 736 -2.90 -7.92 -5.11
N ASP A 737 -3.28 -9.19 -5.32
CA ASP A 737 -2.48 -10.13 -6.10
C ASP A 737 -2.46 -9.72 -7.60
N SER A 738 -1.41 -10.16 -8.29
CA SER A 738 -1.28 -10.29 -9.73
C SER A 738 -2.30 -11.22 -10.40
N ASN A 739 -3.28 -11.74 -9.64
CA ASN A 739 -4.48 -12.41 -10.14
C ASN A 739 -5.70 -11.52 -9.83
N ILE A 740 -6.51 -11.20 -10.85
CA ILE A 740 -7.77 -10.50 -10.60
C ILE A 740 -8.71 -11.55 -10.02
N CYS A 741 -8.76 -11.59 -8.69
CA CYS A 741 -9.58 -12.54 -7.96
C CYS A 741 -10.98 -11.96 -7.84
N PHE A 742 -11.91 -12.52 -8.60
CA PHE A 742 -13.34 -12.17 -8.55
C PHE A 742 -14.11 -13.03 -7.54
N THR A 743 -13.45 -13.99 -6.89
CA THR A 743 -14.05 -14.90 -5.92
C THR A 743 -13.56 -14.57 -4.52
N CYS A 744 -13.85 -13.36 -4.05
CA CYS A 744 -13.94 -13.15 -2.61
C CYS A 744 -15.22 -13.85 -2.14
N ASN A 745 -15.17 -15.07 -1.60
CA ASN A 745 -16.34 -15.73 -1.01
C ASN A 745 -16.34 -15.66 0.53
N ASN A 746 -15.30 -15.05 1.10
CA ASN A 746 -14.96 -15.12 2.53
C ASN A 746 -15.82 -14.26 3.46
N ASP A 747 -16.55 -13.27 2.91
CA ASP A 747 -17.36 -12.39 3.76
C ASP A 747 -18.78 -12.93 3.88
N THR A 748 -19.16 -13.24 5.11
CA THR A 748 -20.49 -13.73 5.48
C THR A 748 -21.58 -12.67 5.23
N ASP A 749 -21.23 -11.38 5.27
CA ASP A 749 -22.13 -10.26 4.96
C ASP A 749 -21.74 -9.53 3.67
N ARG A 750 -22.46 -9.86 2.60
CA ARG A 750 -22.26 -9.33 1.24
C ARG A 750 -22.64 -7.85 1.10
N SER A 751 -23.46 -7.31 2.00
CA SER A 751 -23.88 -5.91 1.93
C SER A 751 -22.69 -4.96 2.16
N LEU A 752 -21.72 -5.36 2.98
CA LEU A 752 -20.51 -4.59 3.32
C LEU A 752 -19.62 -4.30 2.12
N ARG A 753 -19.66 -5.15 1.08
CA ARG A 753 -18.88 -5.00 -0.16
C ARG A 753 -19.41 -3.90 -1.08
N ARG A 754 -20.72 -3.60 -0.98
CA ARG A 754 -21.39 -2.55 -1.76
C ARG A 754 -21.10 -1.16 -1.18
N MET A 755 -20.75 -1.09 0.10
CA MET A 755 -20.64 0.14 0.87
C MET A 755 -19.29 0.81 0.63
N LEU A 756 -19.31 2.02 0.08
CA LEU A 756 -18.12 2.84 -0.18
C LEU A 756 -18.00 3.95 0.87
N ARG A 757 -16.80 4.19 1.38
CA ARG A 757 -16.56 5.20 2.40
C ARG A 757 -16.83 6.61 1.86
N VAL A 758 -17.61 7.40 2.60
CA VAL A 758 -17.85 8.80 2.26
C VAL A 758 -16.72 9.67 2.79
N SER A 759 -16.24 10.63 1.99
CA SER A 759 -15.24 11.63 2.40
C SER A 759 -15.72 13.04 2.09
N ALA A 760 -15.68 13.91 3.10
CA ALA A 760 -16.05 15.32 3.00
C ALA A 760 -14.88 16.24 2.58
N ALA A 761 -13.78 15.67 2.07
CA ALA A 761 -12.57 16.40 1.69
C ALA A 761 -12.81 17.65 0.80
N PRO A 762 -13.73 17.64 -0.20
CA PRO A 762 -13.99 18.84 -1.01
C PRO A 762 -14.44 20.04 -0.17
N ALA A 763 -15.35 19.83 0.78
CA ALA A 763 -15.85 20.87 1.66
C ALA A 763 -14.79 21.28 2.69
N GLU A 764 -14.07 20.30 3.24
CA GLU A 764 -13.00 20.51 4.22
C GLU A 764 -11.90 21.43 3.68
N ILE A 765 -11.42 21.16 2.46
CA ILE A 765 -10.38 21.97 1.81
C ILE A 765 -10.87 23.41 1.60
N CYS A 766 -12.10 23.60 1.12
CA CYS A 766 -12.67 24.93 0.91
C CYS A 766 -12.78 25.72 2.23
N LEU A 767 -13.18 25.06 3.31
CA LEU A 767 -13.30 25.67 4.64
C LEU A 767 -11.94 26.05 5.21
N MET A 768 -10.95 25.15 5.12
CA MET A 768 -9.59 25.43 5.60
C MET A 768 -8.94 26.59 4.84
N LYS A 769 -9.16 26.70 3.52
CA LYS A 769 -8.73 27.86 2.72
C LYS A 769 -9.43 29.17 3.11
N SER A 770 -10.66 29.08 3.59
CA SER A 770 -11.46 30.25 4.01
C SER A 770 -11.08 30.77 5.40
N LEU A 771 -10.20 30.06 6.15
CA LEU A 771 -9.73 30.54 7.44
C LEU A 771 -8.95 31.86 7.30
N PRO A 772 -9.16 32.84 8.20
CA PRO A 772 -8.31 34.02 8.30
C PRO A 772 -6.84 33.64 8.50
N VAL A 773 -5.92 34.44 7.95
CA VAL A 773 -4.47 34.15 7.93
C VAL A 773 -3.94 33.85 9.33
N VAL A 774 -4.38 34.59 10.35
CA VAL A 774 -3.97 34.38 11.75
C VAL A 774 -4.36 33.00 12.29
N PHE A 775 -5.57 32.50 11.97
CA PHE A 775 -6.03 31.16 12.35
C PHE A 775 -5.31 30.07 11.55
N ARG A 776 -4.95 30.36 10.29
CA ARG A 776 -4.17 29.43 9.46
C ARG A 776 -2.73 29.29 9.98
N ARG A 777 -2.07 30.40 10.34
CA ARG A 777 -0.77 30.41 11.03
C ARG A 777 -0.85 29.68 12.38
N ALA A 778 -1.92 29.88 13.14
CA ALA A 778 -2.12 29.19 14.42
C ALA A 778 -2.31 27.68 14.26
N TYR A 779 -3.04 27.26 13.22
CA TYR A 779 -3.19 25.85 12.85
C TYR A 779 -1.86 25.24 12.40
N ALA A 780 -1.08 25.96 11.57
CA ALA A 780 0.26 25.55 11.17
C ALA A 780 1.19 25.39 12.38
N LEU A 781 1.20 26.36 13.30
CA LEU A 781 1.98 26.28 14.53
C LEU A 781 1.56 25.08 15.40
N ALA A 782 0.25 24.81 15.54
CA ALA A 782 -0.23 23.61 16.23
C ALA A 782 0.28 22.32 15.57
N LYS A 783 0.39 22.29 14.23
CA LYS A 783 0.96 21.16 13.49
C LYS A 783 2.48 21.02 13.72
N ILE A 784 3.24 22.13 13.72
CA ILE A 784 4.68 22.14 14.02
C ILE A 784 4.91 21.54 15.41
N MET A 785 4.13 21.98 16.41
CA MET A 785 4.32 21.59 17.81
C MET A 785 4.00 20.12 18.10
N LYS A 786 3.09 19.49 17.35
CA LYS A 786 2.84 18.04 17.47
C LYS A 786 3.87 17.17 16.74
N SER A 787 4.81 17.76 15.99
CA SER A 787 5.79 17.01 15.19
C SER A 787 6.84 16.32 16.07
N LYS A 788 7.53 15.32 15.49
CA LYS A 788 8.55 14.52 16.19
C LYS A 788 9.80 15.33 16.58
N GLU A 789 10.05 16.44 15.91
CA GLU A 789 11.26 17.26 16.06
C GLU A 789 11.19 18.22 17.24
N PHE A 790 10.00 18.69 17.60
CA PHE A 790 9.79 19.74 18.60
C PHE A 790 8.98 19.29 19.81
N CYS A 791 8.50 18.04 19.85
CA CYS A 791 7.78 17.54 21.01
C CYS A 791 8.76 17.12 22.12
N PRO A 792 8.81 17.82 23.27
CA PRO A 792 9.74 17.48 24.35
C PRO A 792 9.39 16.14 25.00
N LYS A 793 10.40 15.34 25.36
CA LYS A 793 10.24 14.21 26.29
C LYS A 793 9.97 14.77 27.68
N VAL A 794 8.93 14.27 28.34
CA VAL A 794 8.58 14.68 29.71
C VAL A 794 9.33 13.80 30.71
N GLU A 795 10.23 14.39 31.51
CA GLU A 795 10.79 13.74 32.70
C GLU A 795 9.82 13.92 33.89
N LEU A 796 9.22 12.81 34.34
CA LEU A 796 8.25 12.78 35.44
C LEU A 796 8.86 13.18 36.79
N GLU A 797 10.17 13.01 36.96
CA GLU A 797 10.90 13.24 38.21
C GLU A 797 11.02 14.72 38.59
N ALA A 798 10.90 15.64 37.61
CA ALA A 798 10.93 17.08 37.85
C ALA A 798 9.62 17.65 38.45
N ILE A 799 8.57 16.82 38.60
CA ILE A 799 7.29 17.22 39.18
C ILE A 799 7.33 17.03 40.70
N GLY A 800 8.19 17.81 41.35
CA GLY A 800 8.28 17.86 42.80
C GLY A 800 7.04 18.51 43.44
N LYS A 801 6.44 17.77 44.39
CA LYS A 801 5.62 18.26 45.52
C LYS A 801 4.20 18.81 45.28
N TRP A 802 3.48 18.39 44.24
CA TRP A 802 2.03 18.66 44.20
C TRP A 802 1.24 17.50 43.61
N THR A 803 0.72 16.62 44.48
CA THR A 803 -0.67 16.11 44.49
C THR A 803 -0.79 14.81 45.30
N LYS A 804 -1.79 14.75 46.19
CA LYS A 804 -2.33 13.51 46.78
C LYS A 804 -3.07 12.62 45.76
N LEU A 805 -2.92 12.87 44.45
CA LEU A 805 -3.47 12.03 43.37
C LEU A 805 -2.57 10.83 43.03
N LEU A 806 -1.30 10.84 43.46
CA LEU A 806 -0.38 9.71 43.24
C LEU A 806 -0.73 8.45 44.04
N THR A 807 -1.56 8.54 45.07
CA THR A 807 -1.99 7.35 45.86
C THR A 807 -2.93 6.42 45.09
N HIS A 808 -3.59 6.88 44.02
CA HIS A 808 -4.35 5.99 43.11
C HIS A 808 -3.51 5.45 41.93
N GLN A 809 -2.31 6.00 41.69
CA GLN A 809 -1.37 5.49 40.68
C GLN A 809 -0.33 4.50 41.24
N GLN A 810 -0.16 4.41 42.56
CA GLN A 810 0.71 3.40 43.19
C GLN A 810 0.21 1.94 43.08
N LYS A 811 -0.94 1.69 42.44
CA LYS A 811 -1.34 0.33 42.00
C LYS A 811 -0.90 -0.02 40.56
N PHE A 812 -0.23 0.88 39.86
CA PHE A 812 0.17 0.71 38.46
C PHE A 812 1.66 0.98 38.21
N GLU A 813 2.51 0.89 39.24
CA GLU A 813 3.97 1.07 39.14
C GLU A 813 4.72 -0.12 38.51
N GLU A 814 4.06 -1.12 37.92
CA GLU A 814 4.77 -2.29 37.33
C GLU A 814 4.79 -2.39 35.80
N LYS A 815 4.35 -1.41 35.01
CA LYS A 815 4.53 -1.49 33.54
C LYS A 815 5.06 -0.20 32.94
N LYS A 816 6.26 -0.33 32.33
CA LYS A 816 7.01 0.61 31.49
C LYS A 816 6.14 1.70 30.83
N PRO A 817 6.63 2.95 30.72
CA PRO A 817 5.94 3.98 29.93
C PRO A 817 5.66 3.45 28.52
N LEU A 818 4.41 3.52 28.08
CA LEU A 818 4.04 3.17 26.71
C LEU A 818 4.70 4.19 25.77
N PRO A 819 5.51 3.77 24.78
CA PRO A 819 6.18 4.68 23.87
C PRO A 819 5.20 5.10 22.76
N ALA A 820 4.21 5.95 23.05
CA ALA A 820 3.27 6.43 22.05
C ALA A 820 3.63 7.86 21.60
N LYS A 821 3.95 8.05 20.32
CA LYS A 821 4.28 9.39 19.79
C LYS A 821 3.01 10.26 19.73
N PRO A 822 3.03 11.54 20.16
CA PRO A 822 1.84 12.42 20.11
C PRO A 822 1.24 12.59 18.72
N SER A 823 2.06 12.56 17.65
CA SER A 823 1.59 12.58 16.26
C SER A 823 0.77 11.35 15.86
N HIS A 824 0.94 10.22 16.54
CA HIS A 824 0.10 9.04 16.33
C HIS A 824 -1.27 9.18 17.00
N VAL A 825 -1.35 10.01 18.03
CA VAL A 825 -2.57 10.25 18.84
C VAL A 825 -3.36 11.45 18.30
N ILE A 826 -2.72 12.61 18.07
CA ILE A 826 -3.38 13.85 17.64
C ILE A 826 -3.53 13.89 16.11
N LYS A 827 -4.68 13.40 15.61
CA LYS A 827 -5.01 13.42 14.18
C LYS A 827 -5.30 14.84 13.67
N SER A 828 -5.00 15.09 12.39
CA SER A 828 -5.21 16.41 11.76
C SER A 828 -6.68 16.85 11.78
N TYR A 829 -7.62 15.92 11.63
CA TYR A 829 -9.05 16.19 11.70
C TYR A 829 -9.51 16.69 13.09
N MET A 830 -8.87 16.22 14.17
CA MET A 830 -9.14 16.73 15.53
C MET A 830 -8.74 18.19 15.65
N LEU A 831 -7.54 18.54 15.18
CA LEU A 831 -7.08 19.93 15.16
C LEU A 831 -7.98 20.83 14.29
N LYS A 832 -8.48 20.31 13.16
CA LYS A 832 -9.44 21.02 12.29
C LYS A 832 -10.76 21.29 13.01
N ASN A 833 -11.32 20.31 13.71
CA ASN A 833 -12.52 20.56 14.51
C ASN A 833 -12.24 21.58 15.64
N CYS A 834 -11.11 21.44 16.34
CA CYS A 834 -10.74 22.35 17.42
C CYS A 834 -10.52 23.79 16.96
N ILE A 835 -9.94 24.02 15.77
CA ILE A 835 -9.78 25.38 15.22
C ILE A 835 -11.13 26.01 14.90
N PHE A 836 -12.12 25.25 14.43
CA PHE A 836 -13.47 25.76 14.20
C PHE A 836 -14.20 26.13 15.50
N TYR A 837 -14.09 25.31 16.54
CA TYR A 837 -14.63 25.66 17.87
C TYR A 837 -13.93 26.89 18.46
N THR A 838 -12.60 26.97 18.33
CA THR A 838 -11.81 28.14 18.75
C THR A 838 -12.29 29.39 18.04
N MET A 839 -12.53 29.32 16.74
CA MET A 839 -13.02 30.45 15.96
C MET A 839 -14.44 30.87 16.36
N LEU A 840 -15.34 29.92 16.65
CA LEU A 840 -16.69 30.22 17.16
C LEU A 840 -16.64 30.92 18.52
N GLU A 841 -15.79 30.46 19.45
CA GLU A 841 -15.56 31.12 20.75
C GLU A 841 -15.01 32.53 20.57
N MET A 842 -13.97 32.66 19.75
CA MET A 842 -13.26 33.92 19.57
C MET A 842 -14.08 34.96 18.79
N LYS A 843 -14.98 34.54 17.89
CA LYS A 843 -15.90 35.44 17.17
C LYS A 843 -16.81 36.22 18.12
N ASN A 844 -17.13 35.67 19.28
CA ASN A 844 -18.00 36.30 20.27
C ASN A 844 -17.25 37.23 21.25
N ASN A 845 -15.91 37.15 21.31
CA ASN A 845 -15.10 37.71 22.40
C ASN A 845 -14.05 38.76 21.99
N PHE A 846 -13.83 39.04 20.70
CA PHE A 846 -12.85 40.05 20.25
C PHE A 846 -13.46 41.17 19.40
N GLY A 847 -13.30 42.40 19.89
CA GLY A 847 -13.26 43.60 19.04
C GLY A 847 -11.82 43.88 18.62
N GLU A 848 -11.62 44.15 17.32
CA GLU A 848 -10.46 44.81 16.67
C GLU A 848 -9.08 44.84 17.38
N GLN A 849 -8.54 43.70 17.85
CA GLN A 849 -7.13 43.59 18.25
C GLN A 849 -6.43 42.45 17.49
N ASP A 850 -5.22 42.72 16.99
CA ASP A 850 -4.36 41.75 16.30
C ASP A 850 -3.81 40.70 17.28
N VAL A 851 -4.51 39.57 17.41
CA VAL A 851 -4.11 38.45 18.27
C VAL A 851 -2.96 37.67 17.63
N HIS A 852 -1.86 37.44 18.36
CA HIS A 852 -0.74 36.64 17.86
C HIS A 852 -1.14 35.15 17.66
N PRO A 853 -0.69 34.46 16.58
CA PRO A 853 -1.06 33.07 16.30
C PRO A 853 -0.86 32.09 17.47
N SER A 854 0.18 32.26 18.29
CA SER A 854 0.47 31.39 19.44
C SER A 854 -0.65 31.36 20.50
N ILE A 855 -1.40 32.45 20.67
CA ILE A 855 -2.53 32.52 21.61
C ILE A 855 -3.68 31.65 21.10
N ILE A 856 -3.98 31.73 19.80
CA ILE A 856 -5.00 30.90 19.15
C ILE A 856 -4.58 29.42 19.19
N THR A 857 -3.31 29.12 18.93
CA THR A 857 -2.77 27.76 19.04
C THR A 857 -3.02 27.17 20.43
N ALA A 858 -2.80 27.93 21.50
CA ALA A 858 -3.06 27.47 22.86
C ALA A 858 -4.55 27.14 23.09
N LYS A 859 -5.47 27.94 22.54
CA LYS A 859 -6.92 27.66 22.57
C LYS A 859 -7.31 26.39 21.79
N VAL A 860 -6.68 26.13 20.64
CA VAL A 860 -6.87 24.88 19.89
C VAL A 860 -6.53 23.66 20.76
N TYR A 861 -5.42 23.71 21.50
CA TYR A 861 -5.04 22.64 22.43
C TYR A 861 -5.96 22.54 23.66
N GLN A 862 -6.50 23.67 24.14
CA GLN A 862 -7.55 23.66 25.17
C GLN A 862 -8.80 22.91 24.69
N TYR A 863 -9.28 23.19 23.47
CA TYR A 863 -10.40 22.46 22.87
C TYR A 863 -10.07 20.99 22.61
N LEU A 864 -8.84 20.65 22.26
CA LEU A 864 -8.41 19.27 22.11
C LEU A 864 -8.52 18.49 23.43
N LEU A 865 -8.20 19.12 24.56
CA LEU A 865 -8.41 18.56 25.90
C LEU A 865 -9.90 18.43 26.23
N HIS A 866 -10.74 19.41 25.90
CA HIS A 866 -12.19 19.31 26.14
C HIS A 866 -12.86 18.25 25.27
N PHE A 867 -12.47 18.16 24.01
CA PHE A 867 -12.82 17.07 23.11
C PHE A 867 -12.47 15.72 23.75
N SER A 868 -11.45 15.70 24.61
CA SER A 868 -10.96 14.49 25.27
C SER A 868 -11.71 14.04 26.53
N ASP A 869 -12.40 14.96 27.19
CA ASP A 869 -13.05 14.69 28.48
C ASP A 869 -14.52 14.29 28.34
N LYS A 870 -15.13 14.60 27.19
CA LYS A 870 -16.59 14.68 27.07
C LYS A 870 -17.06 14.47 25.62
N ARG A 871 -17.98 13.50 25.41
CA ARG A 871 -18.68 13.20 24.13
C ARG A 871 -19.60 14.34 23.61
N TYR A 872 -19.23 15.60 23.81
CA TYR A 872 -20.13 16.76 23.65
C TYR A 872 -19.81 17.61 22.41
N LEU A 873 -18.65 17.43 21.78
CA LEU A 873 -18.33 18.15 20.55
C LEU A 873 -18.67 17.25 19.35
N ASN A 874 -19.78 17.56 18.70
CA ASN A 874 -20.15 16.92 17.44
C ASN A 874 -19.08 17.23 16.38
N PRO A 875 -18.60 16.22 15.62
CA PRO A 875 -17.71 16.50 14.50
C PRO A 875 -18.46 17.33 13.45
N PHE A 876 -17.81 18.35 12.90
CA PHE A 876 -18.40 19.19 11.86
C PHE A 876 -18.51 18.47 10.50
N PHE A 877 -17.72 17.41 10.30
CA PHE A 877 -17.87 16.48 9.20
C PHE A 877 -18.21 15.08 9.74
N LEU A 878 -18.08 14.02 8.93
CA LEU A 878 -18.56 12.66 9.22
C LEU A 878 -18.15 12.10 10.62
N PRO A 879 -18.98 11.19 11.21
CA PRO A 879 -18.90 10.78 12.61
C PRO A 879 -17.59 10.07 13.04
N TYR A 880 -17.34 10.12 14.34
CA TYR A 880 -16.11 9.68 15.03
C TYR A 880 -15.80 8.17 14.90
N SER A 881 -16.82 7.33 14.69
CA SER A 881 -16.71 5.87 14.55
C SER A 881 -15.98 5.40 13.28
N ASP A 882 -15.83 6.27 12.28
CA ASP A 882 -15.15 5.96 11.01
C ASP A 882 -13.65 6.30 11.04
N VAL A 883 -13.17 6.84 12.17
CA VAL A 883 -11.76 7.26 12.38
C VAL A 883 -11.05 6.35 13.39
N PHE A 884 -11.79 5.68 14.26
CA PHE A 884 -11.29 4.72 15.23
C PHE A 884 -11.91 3.37 14.90
N GLU A 885 -11.14 2.48 14.27
CA GLU A 885 -11.53 1.08 14.14
C GLU A 885 -11.91 0.57 15.55
N PHE A 886 -13.16 0.13 15.69
CA PHE A 886 -13.48 -0.80 16.77
C PHE A 886 -12.74 -2.08 16.42
N GLU A 887 -11.60 -2.34 17.08
CA GLU A 887 -11.01 -3.68 17.06
C GLU A 887 -12.11 -4.64 17.50
N LYS A 888 -12.49 -5.56 16.61
CA LYS A 888 -13.68 -6.40 16.72
C LYS A 888 -13.72 -7.30 17.97
N ASP A 889 -12.64 -7.36 18.78
CA ASP A 889 -12.45 -8.38 19.81
C ASP A 889 -12.02 -7.87 21.21
N THR A 890 -12.14 -6.58 21.57
CA THR A 890 -11.84 -6.15 22.96
C THR A 890 -12.99 -5.42 23.65
N GLN A 891 -13.35 -5.88 24.86
CA GLN A 891 -14.36 -5.26 25.75
C GLN A 891 -13.97 -3.86 26.29
N ARG A 892 -12.81 -3.32 25.90
CA ARG A 892 -12.44 -1.92 26.13
C ARG A 892 -12.44 -1.22 24.78
N SER A 893 -13.25 -0.17 24.64
CA SER A 893 -13.26 0.59 23.38
C SER A 893 -11.84 1.12 23.10
N SER A 894 -11.35 0.95 21.87
CA SER A 894 -10.09 1.55 21.39
C SER A 894 -10.03 3.05 21.67
N PHE A 895 -11.21 3.68 21.72
CA PHE A 895 -11.44 5.06 22.14
C PHE A 895 -11.00 5.35 23.57
N ASP A 896 -11.43 4.59 24.59
CA ASP A 896 -11.09 4.88 25.99
C ASP A 896 -9.57 4.78 26.27
N ASP A 897 -8.90 3.79 25.66
CA ASP A 897 -7.44 3.66 25.74
C ASP A 897 -6.73 4.79 24.99
N PHE A 898 -7.25 5.19 23.82
CA PHE A 898 -6.76 6.34 23.06
C PHE A 898 -6.92 7.66 23.85
N MET A 899 -8.04 7.86 24.54
CA MET A 899 -8.29 9.04 25.36
C MET A 899 -7.32 9.12 26.55
N LEU A 900 -7.03 7.96 27.17
CA LEU A 900 -6.04 7.86 28.24
C LEU A 900 -4.63 8.20 27.72
N ARG A 901 -4.25 7.74 26.52
CA ARG A 901 -2.98 8.09 25.86
C ARG A 901 -2.91 9.59 25.55
N LEU A 902 -3.97 10.18 24.98
CA LEU A 902 -4.03 11.60 24.67
C LEU A 902 -3.83 12.47 25.92
N LYS A 903 -4.48 12.13 27.04
CA LYS A 903 -4.32 12.84 28.33
C LYS A 903 -2.92 12.69 28.94
N ARG A 904 -2.26 11.56 28.73
CA ARG A 904 -0.87 11.31 29.19
C ARG A 904 0.15 12.08 28.35
N GLU A 905 -0.04 12.13 27.04
CA GLU A 905 0.87 12.74 26.07
C GLU A 905 0.70 14.27 25.95
N LEU A 906 -0.50 14.80 26.26
CA LEU A 906 -0.73 16.24 26.32
C LEU A 906 -0.16 16.81 27.63
N SER A 907 1.02 17.43 27.55
CA SER A 907 1.59 18.16 28.67
C SER A 907 0.84 19.49 28.90
N ILE A 908 -0.16 19.47 29.78
CA ILE A 908 -0.86 20.66 30.29
C ILE A 908 0.13 21.76 30.75
N LYS A 909 1.33 21.38 31.22
CA LYS A 909 2.44 22.29 31.55
C LYS A 909 3.02 23.05 30.36
N LEU A 910 3.09 22.46 29.17
CA LEU A 910 3.60 23.12 27.96
C LEU A 910 2.56 24.13 27.43
N ILE A 911 1.29 23.73 27.40
CA ILE A 911 0.14 24.56 26.98
C ILE A 911 -0.01 25.79 27.89
N LEU A 912 0.10 25.61 29.20
CA LEU A 912 0.02 26.72 30.17
C LEU A 912 1.29 27.57 30.19
N GLY A 913 2.46 26.95 29.96
CA GLY A 913 3.72 27.66 29.76
C GLY A 913 3.71 28.59 28.54
N MET A 914 3.01 28.23 27.47
CA MET A 914 2.85 29.05 26.24
C MET A 914 2.04 30.34 26.45
N LEU A 915 1.21 30.42 27.49
CA LEU A 915 0.24 31.50 27.70
C LEU A 915 0.68 32.61 28.67
N LYS A 916 1.81 32.46 29.41
CA LYS A 916 2.21 33.35 30.54
C LYS A 916 1.10 33.63 31.58
N GLN A 917 0.03 32.83 31.63
CA GLN A 917 -1.05 32.97 32.60
C GLN A 917 -0.63 32.34 33.92
N PRO A 918 -0.85 33.00 35.09
CA PRO A 918 -0.84 32.28 36.37
C PRO A 918 -1.95 31.23 36.34
N PHE A 919 -1.74 30.14 37.06
CA PHE A 919 -2.69 29.04 37.15
C PHE A 919 -4.09 29.58 37.57
N PRO A 920 -5.14 29.52 36.72
CA PRO A 920 -6.47 29.87 37.19
C PRO A 920 -6.95 28.71 38.05
N GLU A 921 -7.05 28.91 39.37
CA GLU A 921 -7.68 27.95 40.29
C GLU A 921 -9.10 27.56 39.84
N GLU A 922 -9.72 28.39 39.00
CA GLU A 922 -11.08 28.20 38.46
C GLU A 922 -11.18 27.17 37.32
N CYS A 923 -10.12 26.89 36.56
CA CYS A 923 -10.14 25.84 35.53
C CYS A 923 -10.14 24.41 36.11
N LEU A 924 -9.83 24.26 37.40
CA LEU A 924 -9.99 23.01 38.15
C LEU A 924 -11.25 23.00 39.05
N SER A 925 -12.00 24.10 39.14
CA SER A 925 -13.16 24.20 40.03
C SER A 925 -14.52 24.11 39.33
N SER A 926 -14.59 24.10 38.00
CA SER A 926 -15.87 23.81 37.35
C SER A 926 -16.21 22.33 37.49
N LYS A 927 -17.14 22.02 38.40
CA LYS A 927 -18.04 20.86 38.24
C LYS A 927 -18.82 21.06 36.94
N ILE A 928 -18.17 20.81 35.80
CA ILE A 928 -18.83 20.62 34.51
C ILE A 928 -18.35 19.28 34.00
#